data_AF-A0A314YZ37-F1
#
_entry.id   AF-A0A314YZ37-F1
#
_cell.length_a   1.000
_cell.length_b   1.000
_cell.length_c   1.000
_cell.angle_alpha   90.00
_cell.angle_beta   90.00
_cell.angle_gamma   90.00
#
_symmetry.space_group_name_H-M   'P 1'
#
loop_
_entity.id
_entity.type
_entity.pdbx_description
1 polymer ?
#
loop_
_entity_poly.entity_id
_entity_poly.type
_entity_poly.pdbx_seq_one_letter_code
_entity_poly.pdbx_strand_id
1 'polypeptide(L)'
;MSNGVQSCSGGLQLSNDVKENDNGDVDLVEDFDSYWQDINYLLTVSRVVSDTVIKGMVQEAAEKIADKELEVTKLKEMLHVYHVGVENEFLESLAMRQESNRLVKQGTKDKIHPSSLEPILEHDRVEQSLSSLRGATKEQFKKLEAEIDSIRGSSVKIISEWLGLRDILQDKVSDRWIGVDRTLNCLKSAIESGFQQVEQMVRLSKADVREWHGRMKERISGLHQELDAISKSLSVSDFGQLSSHGSLEGDEESNNFKEGDSTHWKVLNYLKSSSPSPATSSSSYPSPATSSSSTSSSYPSPATSSSSSSSSWEENDTHHLVGKNKELATFCIDEESLSSLKDRLESLLSENHQLKDLLTGKEWEVKCLSLQVSEAAEKMSEHNGEIEHLNMESFIMQELVVIIFREALKDAEQKLNNLNTIYTIEIGFRVLLQMENLEKRKQLEVEIANRENLKQEILFLVKAKERLEQDAAAALEKEKERYELAAQELENLRGESNAAHRNLVERHTADICKLQQMFLDVNQEKQNAVSLFEAKERELKQQLKSITVYSCGLLRAITDFQCRVTQDISGKSSRLKSLSSQLHSLKQKANVLVKRNILCKQGFERKCSELEKAEAEVDLLGEEVDSLSSLVEKIYMALDHYSPILQHYAGISEILKLIRGKLRGETKAV
;
A
#
# COMPACT_ATOMS: atom_id res chain seq x y z
N MET A 1 8.58 8.33 -48.87
CA MET A 1 9.67 9.17 -49.43
C MET A 1 10.96 8.39 -49.33
N SER A 2 11.86 8.46 -50.34
CA SER A 2 13.17 7.78 -50.42
C SER A 2 13.13 6.24 -50.23
N ASN A 3 13.15 5.45 -51.30
CA ASN A 3 14.29 5.09 -52.16
C ASN A 3 15.36 4.24 -51.47
N GLY A 4 15.58 3.05 -52.04
CA GLY A 4 16.58 2.05 -51.64
C GLY A 4 16.73 0.96 -52.70
N VAL A 5 16.81 1.35 -53.98
CA VAL A 5 16.96 0.42 -55.11
C VAL A 5 18.44 0.13 -55.33
N GLN A 6 18.82 -1.15 -55.31
CA GLN A 6 20.15 -1.60 -55.76
C GLN A 6 20.01 -2.43 -57.04
N SER A 7 20.76 -2.06 -58.07
CA SER A 7 20.72 -2.67 -59.40
C SER A 7 21.80 -3.72 -59.57
N CYS A 8 21.44 -4.85 -60.20
CA CYS A 8 22.36 -5.80 -60.81
C CYS A 8 21.82 -6.19 -62.20
N SER A 9 22.17 -5.43 -63.22
CA SER A 9 21.85 -5.74 -64.63
C SER A 9 22.91 -6.68 -65.22
N GLY A 10 22.51 -7.89 -65.63
CA GLY A 10 23.37 -8.86 -66.31
C GLY A 10 22.67 -9.46 -67.53
N GLY A 11 22.73 -8.75 -68.67
CA GLY A 11 22.18 -9.25 -69.93
C GLY A 11 23.19 -10.11 -70.68
N LEU A 12 22.77 -11.31 -71.11
CA LEU A 12 23.54 -12.17 -72.01
C LEU A 12 22.58 -12.77 -73.03
N GLN A 13 22.67 -12.30 -74.28
CA GLN A 13 21.76 -12.64 -75.37
C GLN A 13 22.43 -13.73 -76.23
N LEU A 14 21.87 -14.94 -76.26
CA LEU A 14 22.39 -16.00 -77.12
C LEU A 14 22.08 -15.73 -78.59
N SER A 15 23.06 -15.95 -79.45
CA SER A 15 22.87 -16.21 -80.88
C SER A 15 22.98 -17.72 -81.11
N ASN A 16 21.84 -18.39 -81.35
CA ASN A 16 21.82 -19.79 -81.76
C ASN A 16 22.24 -19.93 -83.23
N ASP A 17 22.83 -21.06 -83.60
CA ASP A 17 22.60 -21.67 -84.91
C ASP A 17 22.82 -23.20 -84.84
N VAL A 18 22.43 -23.92 -85.90
CA VAL A 18 22.48 -25.39 -86.08
C VAL A 18 21.41 -26.21 -85.33
N LYS A 19 20.20 -26.14 -85.90
CA LYS A 19 19.41 -27.27 -86.46
C LYS A 19 19.38 -28.69 -85.84
N GLU A 20 18.16 -29.23 -85.92
CA GLU A 20 17.79 -30.64 -86.21
C GLU A 20 18.02 -31.72 -85.16
N ASN A 21 16.93 -32.11 -84.48
CA ASN A 21 16.50 -33.52 -84.50
C ASN A 21 14.98 -33.67 -84.34
N ASP A 22 14.47 -34.87 -84.63
CA ASP A 22 13.03 -35.18 -84.79
C ASP A 22 12.23 -35.41 -83.50
N ASN A 23 10.93 -35.14 -83.58
CA ASN A 23 9.79 -35.76 -82.87
C ASN A 23 10.05 -36.39 -81.47
N GLY A 24 9.91 -35.58 -80.42
CA GLY A 24 9.80 -36.09 -79.04
C GLY A 24 9.13 -35.17 -78.01
N ASP A 25 8.69 -33.97 -78.42
CA ASP A 25 8.50 -32.82 -77.51
C ASP A 25 7.03 -32.43 -77.27
N VAL A 26 6.06 -33.23 -77.72
CA VAL A 26 4.61 -32.96 -77.48
C VAL A 26 4.19 -33.47 -76.10
N ASP A 27 4.58 -34.72 -75.77
CA ASP A 27 4.28 -35.38 -74.49
C ASP A 27 4.80 -34.53 -73.30
N LEU A 28 6.05 -34.07 -73.38
CA LEU A 28 6.68 -33.26 -72.33
C LEU A 28 6.04 -31.88 -72.17
N VAL A 29 5.60 -31.23 -73.26
CA VAL A 29 4.96 -29.92 -73.18
C VAL A 29 3.55 -30.02 -72.61
N GLU A 30 2.79 -31.07 -72.96
CA GLU A 30 1.46 -31.33 -72.40
C GLU A 30 1.55 -31.74 -70.91
N ASP A 31 2.57 -32.51 -70.52
CA ASP A 31 2.94 -32.75 -69.13
C ASP A 31 3.32 -31.45 -68.38
N PHE A 32 4.11 -30.56 -68.99
CA PHE A 32 4.50 -29.29 -68.34
C PHE A 32 3.33 -28.31 -68.19
N ASP A 33 2.42 -28.21 -69.18
CA ASP A 33 1.21 -27.40 -69.06
C ASP A 33 0.25 -27.98 -68.01
N SER A 34 0.15 -29.32 -67.91
CA SER A 34 -0.56 -30.02 -66.83
C SER A 34 0.05 -29.68 -65.46
N TYR A 35 1.37 -29.81 -65.31
CA TYR A 35 2.09 -29.49 -64.07
C TYR A 35 1.97 -28.01 -63.68
N TRP A 36 1.93 -27.10 -64.67
CA TRP A 36 1.73 -25.68 -64.46
C TRP A 36 0.28 -25.36 -64.05
N GLN A 37 -0.70 -26.08 -64.58
CA GLN A 37 -2.10 -25.97 -64.19
C GLN A 37 -2.34 -26.55 -62.78
N ASP A 38 -1.70 -27.66 -62.41
CA ASP A 38 -1.68 -28.19 -61.04
C ASP A 38 -1.01 -27.20 -60.06
N ILE A 39 0.10 -26.57 -60.42
CA ILE A 39 0.74 -25.51 -59.62
C ILE A 39 -0.22 -24.32 -59.45
N ASN A 40 -0.90 -23.88 -60.50
CA ASN A 40 -1.88 -22.79 -60.41
C ASN A 40 -3.12 -23.18 -59.58
N TYR A 41 -3.56 -24.43 -59.66
CA TYR A 41 -4.64 -24.97 -58.83
C TYR A 41 -4.23 -25.02 -57.35
N LEU A 42 -3.05 -25.59 -57.03
CA LEU A 42 -2.48 -25.60 -55.68
C LEU A 42 -2.27 -24.19 -55.12
N LEU A 43 -1.82 -23.24 -55.94
CA LEU A 43 -1.63 -21.84 -55.53
C LEU A 43 -2.98 -21.13 -55.33
N THR A 44 -3.98 -21.45 -56.14
CA THR A 44 -5.37 -20.97 -55.95
C THR A 44 -6.00 -21.55 -54.69
N VAL A 45 -5.87 -22.85 -54.45
CA VAL A 45 -6.35 -23.53 -53.23
C VAL A 45 -5.62 -22.99 -52.00
N SER A 46 -4.29 -22.87 -52.04
CA SER A 46 -3.47 -22.28 -50.97
C SER A 46 -3.90 -20.85 -50.65
N ARG A 47 -4.18 -20.04 -51.68
CA ARG A 47 -4.70 -18.68 -51.52
C ARG A 47 -6.11 -18.66 -50.94
N VAL A 48 -7.05 -19.47 -51.45
CA VAL A 48 -8.42 -19.56 -50.92
C VAL A 48 -8.44 -20.07 -49.48
N VAL A 49 -7.59 -21.04 -49.13
CA VAL A 49 -7.42 -21.52 -47.74
C VAL A 49 -6.83 -20.42 -46.86
N SER A 50 -5.79 -19.72 -47.33
CA SER A 50 -5.18 -18.60 -46.60
C SER A 50 -6.17 -17.45 -46.38
N ASP A 51 -6.89 -17.02 -47.42
CA ASP A 51 -7.91 -15.98 -47.36
C ASP A 51 -9.09 -16.41 -46.46
N THR A 52 -9.44 -17.70 -46.43
CA THR A 52 -10.47 -18.25 -45.53
C THR A 52 -10.01 -18.30 -44.07
N VAL A 53 -8.77 -18.71 -43.80
CA VAL A 53 -8.16 -18.71 -42.46
C VAL A 53 -8.01 -17.28 -41.94
N ILE A 54 -7.51 -16.35 -42.76
CA ILE A 54 -7.41 -14.93 -42.45
C ILE A 54 -8.80 -14.35 -42.15
N LYS A 55 -9.81 -14.65 -42.98
CA LYS A 55 -11.19 -14.22 -42.74
C LYS A 55 -11.78 -14.80 -41.46
N GLY A 56 -11.48 -16.07 -41.15
CA GLY A 56 -11.85 -16.71 -39.88
C GLY A 56 -11.23 -16.00 -38.68
N MET A 57 -9.91 -15.77 -38.71
CA MET A 57 -9.18 -15.06 -37.66
C MET A 57 -9.65 -13.59 -37.51
N VAL A 58 -9.99 -12.91 -38.60
CA VAL A 58 -10.55 -11.54 -38.59
C VAL A 58 -11.96 -11.54 -37.99
N GLN A 59 -12.78 -12.55 -38.27
CA GLN A 59 -14.12 -12.66 -37.70
C GLN A 59 -14.08 -13.05 -36.22
N GLU A 60 -13.21 -13.98 -35.81
CA GLU A 60 -12.93 -14.31 -34.40
C GLU A 60 -12.37 -13.10 -33.64
N ALA A 61 -11.52 -12.29 -34.27
CA ALA A 61 -11.04 -11.03 -33.70
C ALA A 61 -12.16 -9.99 -33.56
N ALA A 62 -13.04 -9.86 -34.55
CA ALA A 62 -14.19 -8.97 -34.50
C ALA A 62 -15.20 -9.38 -33.40
N GLU A 63 -15.44 -10.67 -33.22
CA GLU A 63 -16.28 -11.23 -32.15
C GLU A 63 -15.66 -10.93 -30.77
N LYS A 64 -14.35 -11.17 -30.60
CA LYS A 64 -13.60 -10.81 -29.38
C LYS A 64 -13.49 -9.31 -29.11
N ILE A 65 -13.61 -8.47 -30.14
CA ILE A 65 -13.72 -7.01 -30.00
C ILE A 65 -15.14 -6.67 -29.53
N ALA A 66 -16.18 -7.22 -30.15
CA ALA A 66 -17.58 -6.98 -29.75
C ALA A 66 -17.86 -7.43 -28.31
N ASP A 67 -17.36 -8.59 -27.88
CA ASP A 67 -17.44 -9.06 -26.49
C ASP A 67 -16.76 -8.08 -25.52
N LYS A 68 -15.61 -7.51 -25.90
CA LYS A 68 -14.90 -6.51 -25.09
C LYS A 68 -15.54 -5.14 -25.14
N GLU A 69 -16.20 -4.76 -26.23
CA GLU A 69 -17.00 -3.53 -26.30
C GLU A 69 -18.27 -3.66 -25.46
N LEU A 70 -18.86 -4.86 -25.37
CA LEU A 70 -19.94 -5.18 -24.43
C LEU A 70 -19.46 -5.17 -22.97
N GLU A 71 -18.30 -5.77 -22.68
CA GLU A 71 -17.67 -5.72 -21.35
C GLU A 71 -17.33 -4.27 -20.95
N VAL A 72 -16.73 -3.48 -21.84
CA VAL A 72 -16.45 -2.05 -21.63
C VAL A 72 -17.74 -1.24 -21.46
N THR A 73 -18.81 -1.57 -22.19
CA THR A 73 -20.13 -0.93 -22.02
C THR A 73 -20.73 -1.26 -20.64
N LYS A 74 -20.64 -2.51 -20.20
CA LYS A 74 -21.10 -2.96 -18.88
C LYS A 74 -20.25 -2.39 -17.74
N LEU A 75 -18.94 -2.27 -17.94
CA LEU A 75 -18.03 -1.57 -17.02
C LEU A 75 -18.29 -0.07 -17.00
N LYS A 76 -18.69 0.54 -18.13
CA LYS A 76 -19.11 1.96 -18.21
C LYS A 76 -20.48 2.20 -17.57
N GLU A 77 -21.40 1.25 -17.66
CA GLU A 77 -22.69 1.27 -16.96
C GLU A 77 -22.50 1.10 -15.45
N MET A 78 -21.68 0.13 -15.02
CA MET A 78 -21.28 -0.03 -13.62
C MET A 78 -20.50 1.19 -13.10
N LEU A 79 -19.63 1.77 -13.93
CA LEU A 79 -18.97 3.04 -13.63
C LEU A 79 -20.00 4.17 -13.52
N HIS A 80 -21.05 4.22 -14.35
CA HIS A 80 -22.15 5.18 -14.20
C HIS A 80 -22.99 4.93 -12.94
N VAL A 81 -23.15 3.70 -12.46
CA VAL A 81 -23.77 3.44 -11.14
C VAL A 81 -22.91 4.01 -10.02
N TYR A 82 -21.59 3.83 -10.08
CA TYR A 82 -20.65 4.52 -9.19
C TYR A 82 -20.59 6.04 -9.42
N HIS A 83 -20.81 6.51 -10.66
CA HIS A 83 -20.74 7.93 -11.00
C HIS A 83 -21.98 8.66 -10.54
N VAL A 84 -23.20 8.15 -10.76
CA VAL A 84 -24.46 8.72 -10.22
C VAL A 84 -24.44 8.81 -8.69
N GLY A 85 -23.80 7.85 -8.01
CA GLY A 85 -23.56 7.89 -6.56
C GLY A 85 -22.58 8.97 -6.08
N VAL A 86 -21.81 9.59 -6.99
CA VAL A 86 -20.80 10.63 -6.69
C VAL A 86 -21.16 11.98 -7.36
N GLU A 87 -21.77 11.97 -8.55
CA GLU A 87 -22.19 13.14 -9.33
C GLU A 87 -23.29 13.92 -8.63
N ASN A 88 -24.23 13.26 -7.95
CA ASN A 88 -25.24 13.98 -7.15
C ASN A 88 -24.62 14.83 -6.02
N GLU A 89 -23.48 14.43 -5.45
CA GLU A 89 -22.76 15.20 -4.41
C GLU A 89 -21.71 16.16 -5.02
N PHE A 90 -21.12 15.78 -6.14
CA PHE A 90 -20.03 16.52 -6.80
C PHE A 90 -20.49 17.60 -7.78
N LEU A 91 -21.64 17.44 -8.46
CA LEU A 91 -22.19 18.44 -9.38
C LEU A 91 -22.85 19.59 -8.63
N GLU A 92 -23.53 19.34 -7.51
CA GLU A 92 -24.06 20.39 -6.64
C GLU A 92 -22.92 21.23 -6.03
N SER A 93 -21.81 20.57 -5.68
CA SER A 93 -20.53 21.23 -5.31
C SER A 93 -19.87 22.01 -6.46
N LEU A 94 -20.07 21.61 -7.71
CA LEU A 94 -19.45 22.23 -8.89
C LEU A 94 -20.23 23.44 -9.41
N ALA A 95 -21.57 23.42 -9.32
CA ALA A 95 -22.42 24.55 -9.67
C ALA A 95 -21.99 25.82 -8.90
N MET A 96 -21.79 25.70 -7.58
CA MET A 96 -21.30 26.77 -6.70
C MET A 96 -19.85 27.23 -7.00
N ARG A 97 -19.11 26.52 -7.87
CA ARG A 97 -17.72 26.86 -8.25
C ARG A 97 -17.59 27.47 -9.65
N GLN A 98 -18.62 27.37 -10.50
CA GLN A 98 -18.58 27.95 -11.85
C GLN A 98 -18.97 29.45 -11.87
N GLU A 99 -19.86 29.89 -10.97
CA GLU A 99 -20.35 31.27 -10.93
C GLU A 99 -19.24 32.28 -10.59
N SER A 100 -18.41 32.00 -9.56
CA SER A 100 -17.32 32.90 -9.12
C SER A 100 -16.24 33.15 -10.18
N ASN A 101 -16.08 32.27 -11.16
CA ASN A 101 -15.06 32.40 -12.20
C ASN A 101 -15.48 33.32 -13.36
N ARG A 102 -16.66 33.96 -13.30
CA ARG A 102 -17.15 34.85 -14.36
C ARG A 102 -16.89 36.34 -14.14
N LEU A 103 -16.34 36.74 -12.99
CA LEU A 103 -16.19 38.15 -12.58
C LEU A 103 -14.76 38.62 -12.25
N VAL A 104 -13.73 37.89 -12.71
CA VAL A 104 -12.35 38.43 -12.77
C VAL A 104 -11.75 38.24 -14.16
N LYS A 105 -12.00 39.23 -15.03
CA LYS A 105 -11.06 39.61 -16.10
C LYS A 105 -10.46 40.96 -15.74
N GLN A 106 -9.24 41.20 -16.22
CA GLN A 106 -8.48 42.44 -16.05
C GLN A 106 -7.91 42.66 -14.64
N GLY A 107 -6.74 42.04 -14.40
CA GLY A 107 -5.90 42.20 -13.21
C GLY A 107 -4.49 41.68 -13.52
N THR A 108 -3.47 42.30 -12.95
CA THR A 108 -2.04 42.08 -13.29
C THR A 108 -1.57 40.66 -12.99
N LYS A 109 -0.54 40.19 -13.70
CA LYS A 109 0.11 38.90 -13.41
C LYS A 109 0.77 38.95 -12.03
N ASP A 110 0.35 38.06 -11.13
CA ASP A 110 1.27 37.42 -10.20
C ASP A 110 0.88 35.96 -9.95
N LYS A 111 1.88 35.09 -9.95
CA LYS A 111 1.72 33.63 -9.90
C LYS A 111 1.86 33.12 -8.45
N ILE A 112 0.81 33.28 -7.66
CA ILE A 112 0.68 32.49 -6.42
C ILE A 112 0.20 31.08 -6.82
N HIS A 113 1.14 30.13 -6.89
CA HIS A 113 0.81 28.72 -7.03
C HIS A 113 0.16 28.22 -5.71
N PRO A 114 -0.90 27.38 -5.77
CA PRO A 114 -1.49 26.81 -4.57
C PRO A 114 -0.63 25.64 -4.05
N SER A 115 0.29 25.92 -3.12
CA SER A 115 1.25 24.96 -2.55
C SER A 115 0.66 23.89 -1.60
N SER A 116 -0.55 23.42 -1.88
CA SER A 116 -1.20 22.31 -1.18
C SER A 116 -1.13 20.97 -1.94
N LEU A 117 -0.53 20.96 -3.14
CA LEU A 117 -0.44 19.78 -4.02
C LEU A 117 0.99 19.33 -4.36
N GLU A 118 2.02 20.12 -4.02
CA GLU A 118 3.44 19.76 -4.21
C GLU A 118 3.78 18.31 -3.79
N PRO A 119 3.43 17.84 -2.57
CA PRO A 119 3.87 16.52 -2.09
C PRO A 119 3.34 15.35 -2.92
N ILE A 120 2.08 15.42 -3.36
CA ILE A 120 1.45 14.32 -4.10
C ILE A 120 2.04 14.22 -5.52
N LEU A 121 2.29 15.37 -6.16
CA LEU A 121 2.91 15.43 -7.49
C LEU A 121 4.36 14.95 -7.49
N GLU A 122 5.13 15.20 -6.41
CA GLU A 122 6.49 14.67 -6.28
C GLU A 122 6.52 13.16 -6.06
N HIS A 123 5.57 12.56 -5.33
CA HIS A 123 5.49 11.10 -5.22
C HIS A 123 5.23 10.42 -6.58
N ASP A 124 4.37 11.00 -7.43
CA ASP A 124 4.14 10.48 -8.79
C ASP A 124 5.39 10.63 -9.68
N ARG A 125 6.14 11.74 -9.57
CA ARG A 125 7.44 11.92 -10.24
C ARG A 125 8.48 10.88 -9.81
N VAL A 126 8.54 10.55 -8.52
CA VAL A 126 9.46 9.54 -7.97
C VAL A 126 9.10 8.14 -8.47
N GLU A 127 7.82 7.76 -8.46
CA GLU A 127 7.34 6.45 -8.96
C GLU A 127 7.63 6.28 -10.48
N GLN A 128 7.45 7.34 -11.26
CA GLN A 128 7.80 7.37 -12.69
C GLN A 128 9.33 7.30 -12.93
N SER A 129 10.12 7.99 -12.11
CA SER A 129 11.58 7.99 -12.18
C SER A 129 12.18 6.62 -11.82
N LEU A 130 11.65 5.96 -10.79
CA LEU A 130 12.01 4.59 -10.40
C LEU A 130 11.68 3.58 -11.50
N SER A 131 10.52 3.75 -12.15
CA SER A 131 10.11 2.90 -13.28
C SER A 131 11.07 3.02 -14.47
N SER A 132 11.48 4.24 -14.81
CA SER A 132 12.49 4.51 -15.85
C SER A 132 13.85 3.91 -15.49
N LEU A 133 14.31 4.10 -14.24
CA LEU A 133 15.57 3.57 -13.74
C LEU A 133 15.59 2.02 -13.76
N ARG A 134 14.52 1.37 -13.30
CA ARG A 134 14.36 -0.10 -13.33
C ARG A 134 14.34 -0.65 -14.76
N GLY A 135 13.79 0.10 -15.71
CA GLY A 135 13.90 -0.20 -17.15
C GLY A 135 15.34 -0.12 -17.65
N ALA A 136 16.03 1.00 -17.38
CA ALA A 136 17.42 1.19 -17.77
C ALA A 136 18.36 0.15 -17.16
N THR A 137 18.19 -0.21 -15.88
CA THR A 137 18.98 -1.27 -15.23
C THR A 137 18.77 -2.63 -15.89
N LYS A 138 17.54 -2.99 -16.26
CA LYS A 138 17.25 -4.24 -17.01
C LYS A 138 17.88 -4.23 -18.40
N GLU A 139 17.97 -3.08 -19.05
CA GLU A 139 18.66 -2.91 -20.32
C GLU A 139 20.18 -3.11 -20.20
N GLN A 140 20.81 -2.62 -19.12
CA GLN A 140 22.24 -2.87 -18.86
C GLN A 140 22.52 -4.34 -18.52
N PHE A 141 21.63 -5.02 -17.77
CA PHE A 141 21.78 -6.45 -17.50
C PHE A 141 21.80 -7.29 -18.78
N LYS A 142 20.91 -7.03 -19.76
CA LYS A 142 20.94 -7.72 -21.06
C LYS A 142 22.26 -7.52 -21.82
N LYS A 143 22.83 -6.31 -21.76
CA LYS A 143 24.12 -6.00 -22.40
C LYS A 143 25.27 -6.77 -21.74
N LEU A 144 25.28 -6.80 -20.41
CA LEU A 144 26.26 -7.56 -19.64
C LEU A 144 26.12 -9.07 -19.86
N GLU A 145 24.90 -9.60 -19.98
CA GLU A 145 24.62 -10.99 -20.37
C GLU A 145 25.20 -11.32 -21.76
N ALA A 146 24.94 -10.48 -22.77
CA ALA A 146 25.47 -10.66 -24.11
C ALA A 146 27.01 -10.51 -24.19
N GLU A 147 27.61 -9.63 -23.39
CA GLU A 147 29.07 -9.48 -23.31
C GLU A 147 29.72 -10.69 -22.62
N ILE A 148 29.12 -11.20 -21.54
CA ILE A 148 29.53 -12.45 -20.88
C ILE A 148 29.44 -13.63 -21.86
N ASP A 149 28.38 -13.74 -22.65
CA ASP A 149 28.25 -14.80 -23.67
C ASP A 149 29.27 -14.67 -24.80
N SER A 150 29.64 -13.45 -25.20
CA SER A 150 30.73 -13.20 -26.15
C SER A 150 32.10 -13.64 -25.61
N ILE A 151 32.40 -13.33 -24.34
CA ILE A 151 33.65 -13.75 -23.68
C ILE A 151 33.65 -15.26 -23.46
N ARG A 152 32.52 -15.87 -23.10
CA ARG A 152 32.31 -17.31 -22.98
C ARG A 152 32.54 -18.03 -24.33
N GLY A 153 31.96 -17.54 -25.41
CA GLY A 153 32.15 -18.10 -26.76
C GLY A 153 33.59 -17.99 -27.27
N SER A 154 34.24 -16.83 -27.09
CA SER A 154 35.65 -16.64 -27.48
C SER A 154 36.62 -17.48 -26.62
N SER A 155 36.34 -17.64 -25.32
CA SER A 155 37.11 -18.52 -24.43
C SER A 155 37.05 -19.99 -24.87
N VAL A 156 35.86 -20.48 -25.18
CA VAL A 156 35.67 -21.86 -25.69
C VAL A 156 36.42 -22.06 -27.01
N LYS A 157 36.39 -21.06 -27.91
CA LYS A 157 37.13 -21.13 -29.18
C LYS A 157 38.64 -21.27 -28.95
N ILE A 158 39.25 -20.40 -28.15
CA ILE A 158 40.69 -20.42 -27.83
C ILE A 158 41.09 -21.76 -27.19
N ILE A 159 40.31 -22.27 -26.23
CA ILE A 159 40.58 -23.57 -25.58
C ILE A 159 40.50 -24.72 -26.59
N SER A 160 39.54 -24.68 -27.53
CA SER A 160 39.38 -25.71 -28.55
C SER A 160 40.46 -25.74 -29.64
N GLU A 161 41.22 -24.64 -29.77
CA GLU A 161 42.19 -24.40 -30.86
C GLU A 161 43.64 -24.65 -30.43
N TRP A 162 43.95 -24.68 -29.11
CA TRP A 162 45.33 -24.74 -28.62
C TRP A 162 45.86 -26.13 -28.25
N LEU A 163 45.10 -27.00 -27.56
CA LEU A 163 45.62 -28.31 -27.10
C LEU A 163 44.56 -29.42 -27.09
N GLY A 164 44.97 -30.63 -27.47
CA GLY A 164 44.16 -31.87 -27.45
C GLY A 164 43.87 -32.45 -26.06
N LEU A 165 43.74 -31.60 -25.03
CA LEU A 165 43.36 -31.97 -23.65
C LEU A 165 41.97 -31.41 -23.30
N ARG A 166 41.04 -31.59 -24.24
CA ARG A 166 39.69 -31.01 -24.25
C ARG A 166 38.96 -31.19 -22.92
N ASP A 167 38.86 -32.43 -22.45
CA ASP A 167 37.83 -32.81 -21.49
C ASP A 167 38.16 -32.36 -20.05
N ILE A 168 39.44 -32.35 -19.66
CA ILE A 168 39.87 -32.00 -18.29
C ILE A 168 39.89 -30.47 -18.06
N LEU A 169 40.17 -29.68 -19.10
CA LEU A 169 40.21 -28.21 -18.98
C LEU A 169 38.82 -27.59 -19.15
N GLN A 170 37.98 -28.16 -20.01
CA GLN A 170 36.63 -27.65 -20.29
C GLN A 170 35.68 -27.76 -19.09
N ASP A 171 35.84 -28.80 -18.26
CA ASP A 171 35.07 -29.01 -17.03
C ASP A 171 35.29 -27.88 -16.01
N LYS A 172 36.54 -27.64 -15.60
CA LYS A 172 36.91 -26.57 -14.65
C LYS A 172 36.65 -25.14 -15.16
N VAL A 173 36.60 -24.94 -16.48
CA VAL A 173 36.20 -23.66 -17.08
C VAL A 173 34.68 -23.49 -17.05
N SER A 174 33.92 -24.57 -17.27
CA SER A 174 32.45 -24.57 -17.15
C SER A 174 32.00 -24.25 -15.74
N ASP A 175 32.60 -24.87 -14.71
CA ASP A 175 32.35 -24.55 -13.30
C ASP A 175 32.52 -23.05 -12.99
N ARG A 176 33.54 -22.43 -13.57
CA ARG A 176 33.81 -20.99 -13.40
C ARG A 176 32.72 -20.12 -14.04
N TRP A 177 32.25 -20.48 -15.24
CA TRP A 177 31.16 -19.76 -15.90
C TRP A 177 29.81 -19.96 -15.17
N ILE A 178 29.51 -21.17 -14.69
CA ILE A 178 28.36 -21.45 -13.83
C ILE A 178 28.41 -20.59 -12.56
N GLY A 179 29.60 -20.40 -11.98
CA GLY A 179 29.82 -19.46 -10.88
C GLY A 179 29.50 -18.00 -11.22
N VAL A 180 29.88 -17.54 -12.42
CA VAL A 180 29.58 -16.18 -12.92
C VAL A 180 28.09 -15.99 -13.20
N ASP A 181 27.43 -16.94 -13.86
CA ASP A 181 25.97 -16.88 -14.10
C ASP A 181 25.21 -16.86 -12.77
N ARG A 182 25.69 -17.59 -11.76
CA ARG A 182 25.07 -17.63 -10.42
C ARG A 182 25.21 -16.30 -9.69
N THR A 183 26.39 -15.66 -9.71
CA THR A 183 26.57 -14.34 -9.07
C THR A 183 25.81 -13.24 -9.82
N LEU A 184 25.76 -13.30 -11.16
CA LEU A 184 24.97 -12.38 -11.99
C LEU A 184 23.47 -12.46 -11.66
N ASN A 185 22.92 -13.67 -11.57
CA ASN A 185 21.51 -13.87 -11.20
C ASN A 185 21.21 -13.47 -9.75
N CYS A 186 22.14 -13.70 -8.81
CA CYS A 186 22.01 -13.18 -7.44
C CYS A 186 21.99 -11.64 -7.41
N LEU A 187 22.87 -10.98 -8.16
CA LEU A 187 22.93 -9.51 -8.25
C LEU A 187 21.65 -8.92 -8.87
N LYS A 188 21.18 -9.52 -9.97
CA LYS A 188 19.93 -9.20 -10.66
C LYS A 188 18.72 -9.31 -9.72
N SER A 189 18.68 -10.37 -8.90
CA SER A 189 17.63 -10.59 -7.89
C SER A 189 17.70 -9.62 -6.71
N ALA A 190 18.92 -9.31 -6.22
CA ALA A 190 19.12 -8.36 -5.13
C ALA A 190 18.71 -6.92 -5.53
N ILE A 191 19.02 -6.52 -6.76
CA ILE A 191 18.64 -5.20 -7.30
C ILE A 191 17.12 -5.11 -7.54
N GLU A 192 16.48 -6.14 -8.07
CA GLU A 192 15.03 -6.19 -8.24
C GLU A 192 14.30 -6.17 -6.87
N SER A 193 14.82 -6.85 -5.85
CA SER A 193 14.35 -6.73 -4.45
C SER A 193 14.54 -5.30 -3.89
N GLY A 194 15.68 -4.67 -4.17
CA GLY A 194 15.92 -3.26 -3.80
C GLY A 194 14.92 -2.29 -4.43
N PHE A 195 14.62 -2.46 -5.72
CA PHE A 195 13.55 -1.67 -6.37
C PHE A 195 12.20 -1.88 -5.69
N GLN A 196 11.82 -3.12 -5.37
CA GLN A 196 10.57 -3.42 -4.68
C GLN A 196 10.49 -2.80 -3.29
N GLN A 197 11.58 -2.79 -2.51
CA GLN A 197 11.61 -2.12 -1.19
C GLN A 197 11.38 -0.61 -1.30
N VAL A 198 12.01 0.06 -2.28
CA VAL A 198 11.79 1.50 -2.51
C VAL A 198 10.38 1.76 -3.04
N GLU A 199 9.84 0.89 -3.90
CA GLU A 199 8.46 0.98 -4.41
C GLU A 199 7.42 0.89 -3.27
N GLN A 200 7.65 0.01 -2.28
CA GLN A 200 6.80 -0.05 -1.08
C GLN A 200 6.99 1.16 -0.16
N MET A 201 8.21 1.65 0.03
CA MET A 201 8.49 2.87 0.81
C MET A 201 7.77 4.09 0.22
N VAL A 202 7.78 4.24 -1.11
CA VAL A 202 7.03 5.29 -1.81
C VAL A 202 5.53 5.11 -1.63
N ARG A 203 5.00 3.88 -1.72
CA ARG A 203 3.55 3.62 -1.48
C ARG A 203 3.10 3.95 -0.07
N LEU A 204 3.87 3.59 0.95
CA LEU A 204 3.57 3.90 2.35
C LEU A 204 3.57 5.42 2.57
N SER A 205 4.64 6.11 2.16
CA SER A 205 4.72 7.58 2.27
C SER A 205 3.59 8.30 1.52
N LYS A 206 3.20 7.80 0.35
CA LYS A 206 2.07 8.29 -0.46
C LYS A 206 0.70 8.02 0.20
N ALA A 207 0.59 7.01 1.07
CA ALA A 207 -0.59 6.77 1.90
C ALA A 207 -0.63 7.72 3.12
N ASP A 208 0.48 7.86 3.84
CA ASP A 208 0.61 8.78 4.99
C ASP A 208 0.24 10.23 4.61
N VAL A 209 0.71 10.69 3.44
CA VAL A 209 0.39 12.01 2.88
C VAL A 209 -1.10 12.14 2.55
N ARG A 210 -1.76 11.08 2.08
CA ARG A 210 -3.22 11.09 1.81
C ARG A 210 -4.03 11.13 3.11
N GLU A 211 -3.62 10.37 4.12
CA GLU A 211 -4.25 10.37 5.45
C GLU A 211 -4.11 11.73 6.14
N TRP A 212 -2.91 12.34 6.07
CA TRP A 212 -2.65 13.68 6.58
C TRP A 212 -3.46 14.76 5.83
N HIS A 213 -3.52 14.68 4.50
CA HIS A 213 -4.34 15.58 3.68
C HIS A 213 -5.84 15.44 4.00
N GLY A 214 -6.33 14.21 4.23
CA GLY A 214 -7.69 13.93 4.67
C GLY A 214 -8.02 14.63 5.99
N ARG A 215 -7.23 14.37 7.05
CA ARG A 215 -7.40 15.03 8.36
C ARG A 215 -7.25 16.56 8.29
N MET A 216 -6.39 17.08 7.42
CA MET A 216 -6.26 18.53 7.21
C MET A 216 -7.52 19.11 6.58
N LYS A 217 -8.08 18.46 5.55
CA LYS A 217 -9.34 18.85 4.91
C LYS A 217 -10.51 18.80 5.89
N GLU A 218 -10.59 17.74 6.69
CA GLU A 218 -11.59 17.58 7.75
C GLU A 218 -11.52 18.70 8.80
N ARG A 219 -10.32 19.00 9.32
CA ARG A 219 -10.12 20.13 10.25
C ARG A 219 -10.45 21.48 9.62
N ILE A 220 -10.15 21.69 8.34
CA ILE A 220 -10.54 22.91 7.62
C ILE A 220 -12.07 23.00 7.47
N SER A 221 -12.77 21.89 7.18
CA SER A 221 -14.23 21.86 7.14
C SER A 221 -14.86 22.14 8.50
N GLY A 222 -14.33 21.54 9.58
CA GLY A 222 -14.76 21.79 10.95
C GLY A 222 -14.59 23.26 11.35
N LEU A 223 -13.43 23.86 11.08
CA LEU A 223 -13.18 25.28 11.32
C LEU A 223 -14.10 26.21 10.49
N HIS A 224 -14.49 25.81 9.27
CA HIS A 224 -15.51 26.57 8.52
C HIS A 224 -16.91 26.42 9.12
N GLN A 225 -17.29 25.25 9.66
CA GLN A 225 -18.55 25.07 10.37
C GLN A 225 -18.59 25.83 11.70
N GLU A 226 -17.50 25.84 12.46
CA GLU A 226 -17.34 26.67 13.66
C GLU A 226 -17.45 28.16 13.33
N LEU A 227 -16.75 28.62 12.28
CA LEU A 227 -16.80 30.02 11.83
C LEU A 227 -18.18 30.42 11.28
N ASP A 228 -18.88 29.52 10.58
CA ASP A 228 -20.26 29.72 10.11
C ASP A 228 -21.27 29.73 11.27
N ALA A 229 -21.09 28.88 12.29
CA ALA A 229 -21.89 28.92 13.53
C ALA A 229 -21.64 30.22 14.34
N ILE A 230 -20.39 30.68 14.41
CA ILE A 230 -20.03 31.99 15.00
C ILE A 230 -20.63 33.14 14.18
N SER A 231 -20.54 33.10 12.85
CA SER A 231 -21.15 34.07 11.94
C SER A 231 -22.67 34.14 12.10
N LYS A 232 -23.34 32.99 12.18
CA LYS A 232 -24.78 32.89 12.40
C LYS A 232 -25.20 33.37 13.78
N SER A 233 -24.46 33.05 14.84
CA SER A 233 -24.77 33.55 16.20
C SER A 233 -24.46 35.04 16.38
N LEU A 234 -23.53 35.62 15.62
CA LEU A 234 -23.36 37.08 15.48
C LEU A 234 -24.45 37.73 14.60
N SER A 235 -25.04 36.98 13.67
CA SER A 235 -26.13 37.45 12.79
C SER A 235 -27.51 37.38 13.46
N VAL A 236 -27.71 36.50 14.45
CA VAL A 236 -28.90 36.49 15.32
C VAL A 236 -28.75 37.59 16.38
N SER A 237 -28.83 38.83 15.91
CA SER A 237 -29.05 39.98 16.78
C SER A 237 -30.56 40.15 16.96
N ASP A 238 -31.09 39.70 18.11
CA ASP A 238 -32.46 40.03 18.56
C ASP A 238 -32.55 41.50 19.01
N PHE A 239 -32.17 42.42 18.12
CA PHE A 239 -32.56 43.82 18.23
C PHE A 239 -33.98 43.95 17.68
N GLY A 240 -34.95 43.83 18.58
CA GLY A 240 -36.37 43.94 18.27
C GLY A 240 -36.72 45.25 17.54
N GLN A 241 -37.75 45.19 16.70
CA GLN A 241 -38.20 46.30 15.87
C GLN A 241 -38.42 47.58 16.67
N LEU A 242 -37.62 48.62 16.38
CA LEU A 242 -37.93 49.99 16.75
C LEU A 242 -38.03 50.87 15.50
N SER A 243 -39.11 51.65 15.49
CA SER A 243 -39.61 52.56 14.46
C SER A 243 -38.58 53.22 13.53
N SER A 244 -38.87 53.14 12.23
CA SER A 244 -38.50 54.19 11.25
C SER A 244 -38.97 55.57 11.73
N HIS A 245 -38.05 56.55 11.80
CA HIS A 245 -38.33 57.98 11.57
C HIS A 245 -37.04 58.84 11.59
N GLY A 246 -36.71 59.50 10.46
CA GLY A 246 -35.67 60.54 10.33
C GLY A 246 -34.21 60.02 10.30
N SER A 247 -33.28 60.62 9.55
CA SER A 247 -33.26 61.92 8.86
C SER A 247 -32.57 61.83 7.47
N LEU A 248 -32.67 62.92 6.71
CA LEU A 248 -31.97 63.19 5.44
C LEU A 248 -30.54 63.73 5.67
N GLU A 249 -29.74 63.76 4.59
CA GLU A 249 -28.47 64.48 4.38
C GLU A 249 -27.21 63.94 5.09
N GLY A 250 -26.08 63.89 4.33
CA GLY A 250 -24.76 63.46 4.82
C GLY A 250 -23.96 62.63 3.81
N ASP A 251 -23.59 63.22 2.66
CA ASP A 251 -22.53 62.67 1.80
C ASP A 251 -21.12 62.94 2.40
N GLU A 252 -20.10 62.39 1.74
CA GLU A 252 -18.65 62.71 1.82
C GLU A 252 -17.72 61.88 2.74
N GLU A 253 -16.59 61.51 2.10
CA GLU A 253 -15.24 61.20 2.59
C GLU A 253 -14.97 60.22 3.76
N SER A 254 -14.25 59.13 3.42
CA SER A 254 -13.09 58.69 4.21
C SER A 254 -12.15 57.79 3.37
N ASN A 255 -11.25 58.43 2.61
CA ASN A 255 -10.16 57.75 1.89
C ASN A 255 -8.82 57.92 2.63
N ASN A 256 -7.97 56.90 2.56
CA ASN A 256 -6.58 56.85 3.04
C ASN A 256 -6.35 56.90 4.56
N PHE A 257 -5.76 55.84 5.13
CA PHE A 257 -4.42 55.95 5.74
C PHE A 257 -3.70 54.58 5.76
N LYS A 258 -2.70 54.52 4.88
CA LYS A 258 -1.43 53.76 4.92
C LYS A 258 -1.13 52.86 6.13
N GLU A 259 -0.97 51.57 5.81
CA GLU A 259 0.24 50.76 6.00
C GLU A 259 1.38 51.35 6.87
N GLY A 260 1.79 50.61 7.90
CA GLY A 260 2.98 50.88 8.72
C GLY A 260 3.35 49.69 9.61
N ASP A 261 4.55 49.12 9.38
CA ASP A 261 5.10 48.03 10.18
C ASP A 261 5.37 48.42 11.64
N SER A 262 5.11 47.51 12.58
CA SER A 262 5.85 47.48 13.85
C SER A 262 5.81 46.11 14.53
N THR A 263 6.97 45.45 14.59
CA THR A 263 7.16 44.22 15.38
C THR A 263 7.52 44.53 16.82
N HIS A 264 6.86 43.90 17.82
CA HIS A 264 7.59 43.25 18.92
C HIS A 264 6.72 42.31 19.77
N TRP A 265 7.29 41.19 20.23
CA TRP A 265 6.74 40.33 21.29
C TRP A 265 7.82 40.10 22.37
N LYS A 266 7.53 40.46 23.62
CA LYS A 266 8.17 40.02 24.88
C LYS A 266 7.30 40.55 26.05
N VAL A 267 6.73 39.76 26.97
CA VAL A 267 7.23 38.66 27.83
C VAL A 267 8.04 39.17 29.04
N LEU A 268 7.38 39.29 30.21
CA LEU A 268 7.76 38.57 31.43
C LEU A 268 6.76 38.69 32.61
N ASN A 269 6.87 37.72 33.52
CA ASN A 269 6.12 37.48 34.76
C ASN A 269 6.12 38.63 35.79
N TYR A 270 5.21 38.54 36.78
CA TYR A 270 5.59 38.69 38.19
C TYR A 270 4.91 37.67 39.11
N LEU A 271 5.53 37.41 40.28
CA LEU A 271 5.16 36.37 41.24
C LEU A 271 4.58 36.94 42.54
N LYS A 272 3.45 36.37 42.97
CA LYS A 272 3.14 35.88 44.34
C LYS A 272 3.98 36.43 45.52
N SER A 273 3.34 37.10 46.48
CA SER A 273 3.25 36.68 47.92
C SER A 273 2.57 37.69 48.88
N SER A 274 1.70 37.17 49.74
CA SER A 274 1.41 37.52 51.15
C SER A 274 1.13 38.96 51.66
N SER A 275 0.01 39.08 52.40
CA SER A 275 -0.36 40.11 53.40
C SER A 275 0.47 39.95 54.73
N PRO A 276 0.30 40.73 55.86
CA PRO A 276 -0.96 41.31 56.39
C PRO A 276 -0.96 42.64 57.22
N SER A 277 -2.15 43.27 57.28
CA SER A 277 -2.68 44.08 58.42
C SER A 277 -1.97 45.42 58.79
N PRO A 278 -2.44 46.21 59.80
CA PRO A 278 -3.62 47.09 59.64
C PRO A 278 -3.47 48.53 60.21
N ALA A 279 -4.24 49.50 59.70
CA ALA A 279 -4.43 50.81 60.36
C ALA A 279 -5.75 51.50 59.93
N THR A 280 -6.19 52.48 60.73
CA THR A 280 -7.46 53.25 60.59
C THR A 280 -7.23 54.69 60.12
N SER A 281 -8.31 55.35 59.66
CA SER A 281 -8.44 56.80 59.40
C SER A 281 -7.56 57.38 58.27
N SER A 282 -7.91 58.49 57.60
CA SER A 282 -9.17 59.23 57.37
C SER A 282 -8.95 60.23 56.20
N SER A 283 -10.02 60.78 55.58
CA SER A 283 -10.08 61.99 54.70
C SER A 283 -11.22 61.85 53.66
N SER A 284 -11.83 62.89 53.07
CA SER A 284 -12.40 64.17 53.59
C SER A 284 -12.88 65.07 52.43
N TYR A 285 -14.09 65.66 52.54
CA TYR A 285 -14.58 66.82 51.75
C TYR A 285 -14.75 66.57 50.21
N PRO A 286 -15.43 67.43 49.39
CA PRO A 286 -15.48 68.90 49.40
C PRO A 286 -16.79 69.60 49.80
N SER A 287 -16.61 70.88 50.19
CA SER A 287 -17.56 71.98 50.43
C SER A 287 -18.17 72.55 49.10
N PRO A 288 -18.92 73.70 48.99
CA PRO A 288 -18.78 74.95 49.76
C PRO A 288 -20.01 75.89 50.01
N ALA A 289 -19.75 76.92 50.85
CA ALA A 289 -20.36 78.27 50.86
C ALA A 289 -21.83 78.43 51.35
N THR A 290 -22.30 79.60 51.87
CA THR A 290 -21.69 80.95 51.89
C THR A 290 -22.00 81.75 53.20
N SER A 291 -21.06 82.64 53.53
CA SER A 291 -20.94 83.64 54.62
C SER A 291 -22.13 84.53 55.06
N SER A 292 -22.06 84.97 56.33
CA SER A 292 -22.18 86.41 56.74
C SER A 292 -21.52 86.65 58.13
N SER A 293 -21.34 87.90 58.58
CA SER A 293 -20.42 88.27 59.68
C SER A 293 -20.82 89.53 60.49
N SER A 294 -20.30 89.64 61.73
CA SER A 294 -19.79 90.81 62.52
C SER A 294 -20.31 92.26 62.24
N THR A 295 -20.45 93.23 63.17
CA THR A 295 -19.81 93.44 64.49
C THR A 295 -20.48 94.59 65.32
N SER A 296 -20.36 94.54 66.66
CA SER A 296 -20.16 95.66 67.64
C SER A 296 -21.04 96.94 67.75
N SER A 297 -21.63 97.09 68.96
CA SER A 297 -21.53 98.26 69.90
C SER A 297 -22.57 99.41 69.98
N SER A 298 -22.78 99.85 71.23
CA SER A 298 -22.95 101.24 71.73
C SER A 298 -24.27 101.68 72.41
N TYR A 299 -24.08 102.46 73.49
CA TYR A 299 -25.03 103.12 74.43
C TYR A 299 -25.48 104.51 73.89
N PRO A 300 -26.41 105.33 74.48
CA PRO A 300 -26.58 105.55 75.94
C PRO A 300 -27.97 105.95 76.52
N SER A 301 -28.00 106.16 77.85
CA SER A 301 -29.06 106.88 78.61
C SER A 301 -28.89 108.41 78.53
N PRO A 302 -29.82 109.19 79.12
CA PRO A 302 -29.46 109.96 80.32
C PRO A 302 -30.52 109.91 81.45
N ALA A 303 -30.32 110.65 82.54
CA ALA A 303 -31.19 110.70 83.72
C ALA A 303 -31.18 112.09 84.40
N THR A 304 -32.22 112.40 85.21
CA THR A 304 -32.23 113.51 86.20
C THR A 304 -33.25 113.25 87.32
N SER A 305 -32.96 113.76 88.53
CA SER A 305 -33.84 113.88 89.71
C SER A 305 -34.47 115.31 89.75
N SER A 306 -35.20 115.85 90.76
CA SER A 306 -35.27 115.61 92.21
C SER A 306 -36.42 116.38 92.93
N SER A 307 -37.09 115.75 93.92
CA SER A 307 -37.41 116.19 95.30
C SER A 307 -38.09 117.54 95.71
N SER A 308 -38.94 117.46 96.76
CA SER A 308 -39.13 118.40 97.92
C SER A 308 -40.50 119.12 98.10
N SER A 309 -40.81 119.56 99.34
CA SER A 309 -42.16 119.89 99.89
C SER A 309 -42.21 121.18 100.74
N SER A 310 -43.42 121.68 101.15
CA SER A 310 -43.81 122.13 102.55
C SER A 310 -44.74 123.39 102.73
N SER A 311 -45.68 123.34 103.72
CA SER A 311 -46.21 124.42 104.66
C SER A 311 -46.95 125.72 104.18
N SER A 312 -47.75 126.52 104.97
CA SER A 312 -48.64 126.38 106.19
C SER A 312 -49.28 127.75 106.67
N TRP A 313 -50.31 127.78 107.58
CA TRP A 313 -50.79 128.90 108.52
C TRP A 313 -51.56 130.18 108.00
N GLU A 314 -52.26 131.14 108.70
CA GLU A 314 -52.88 131.55 110.06
C GLU A 314 -53.69 132.91 109.85
N GLU A 315 -54.42 133.76 110.65
CA GLU A 315 -55.10 134.04 112.00
C GLU A 315 -55.95 135.41 111.86
N ASN A 316 -56.73 136.14 112.75
CA ASN A 316 -57.65 136.01 113.94
C ASN A 316 -58.45 137.36 114.29
N ASP A 317 -59.45 137.36 115.23
CA ASP A 317 -60.06 138.45 116.12
C ASP A 317 -60.85 139.74 115.60
N THR A 318 -61.59 140.63 116.36
CA THR A 318 -62.63 140.63 117.48
C THR A 318 -63.37 142.02 117.74
N HIS A 319 -64.42 142.07 118.63
CA HIS A 319 -64.79 143.15 119.65
C HIS A 319 -66.11 144.04 119.63
N HIS A 320 -66.17 145.24 120.29
CA HIS A 320 -67.28 145.75 121.20
C HIS A 320 -67.44 147.33 121.33
N LEU A 321 -68.39 148.08 122.01
CA LEU A 321 -69.78 147.98 122.63
C LEU A 321 -70.36 149.37 123.20
N VAL A 322 -71.70 149.47 123.48
CA VAL A 322 -72.47 150.32 124.52
C VAL A 322 -72.77 151.88 124.38
N GLY A 323 -73.97 152.36 124.83
CA GLY A 323 -74.32 153.80 125.17
C GLY A 323 -75.83 154.19 125.45
N LYS A 324 -76.18 155.26 126.24
CA LYS A 324 -77.57 155.78 126.58
C LYS A 324 -77.64 157.24 127.15
N ASN A 325 -78.77 158.02 126.99
CA ASN A 325 -79.42 158.90 128.04
C ASN A 325 -80.75 159.66 127.64
N LYS A 326 -81.24 160.62 128.48
CA LYS A 326 -82.62 161.20 128.65
C LYS A 326 -82.54 162.74 129.02
N GLU A 327 -83.54 163.63 129.27
CA GLU A 327 -85.03 163.73 129.43
C GLU A 327 -85.52 165.23 129.47
N LEU A 328 -86.81 165.58 129.15
CA LEU A 328 -87.74 166.60 129.77
C LEU A 328 -88.98 166.93 128.86
N ALA A 329 -90.09 167.48 129.40
CA ALA A 329 -91.42 167.67 128.76
C ALA A 329 -91.81 169.19 128.60
N THR A 330 -93.01 169.68 128.22
CA THR A 330 -94.46 169.25 128.18
C THR A 330 -95.24 170.21 127.19
N PHE A 331 -96.58 170.40 126.97
CA PHE A 331 -97.92 170.00 127.49
C PHE A 331 -99.07 170.41 126.49
N CYS A 332 -100.33 169.99 126.73
CA CYS A 332 -101.66 170.50 126.28
C CYS A 332 -102.37 169.84 125.05
N ILE A 333 -103.41 169.02 125.34
CA ILE A 333 -104.62 168.60 124.55
C ILE A 333 -104.49 168.52 123.00
N ASP A 334 -104.72 167.40 122.29
CA ASP A 334 -105.24 166.04 122.61
C ASP A 334 -104.48 164.98 121.78
N GLU A 335 -104.34 163.74 122.26
CA GLU A 335 -103.09 162.98 122.01
C GLU A 335 -103.19 161.60 121.28
N GLU A 336 -104.35 160.94 121.20
CA GLU A 336 -104.41 159.50 120.81
C GLU A 336 -104.11 159.17 119.33
N SER A 337 -104.33 160.11 118.39
CA SER A 337 -104.33 159.81 116.94
C SER A 337 -102.96 159.46 116.33
N LEU A 338 -101.85 159.77 117.02
CA LEU A 338 -100.51 159.85 116.41
C LEU A 338 -99.64 158.61 116.65
N SER A 339 -99.98 157.79 117.65
CA SER A 339 -99.27 156.55 118.01
C SER A 339 -99.37 155.49 116.90
N SER A 340 -100.59 155.19 116.44
CA SER A 340 -100.90 154.10 115.48
C SER A 340 -100.15 154.17 114.15
N LEU A 341 -99.73 155.37 113.72
CA LEU A 341 -98.97 155.55 112.48
C LEU A 341 -97.49 155.14 112.62
N LYS A 342 -96.91 155.28 113.82
CA LYS A 342 -95.49 154.96 114.08
C LYS A 342 -95.22 153.46 113.98
N ASP A 343 -96.02 152.66 114.69
CA ASP A 343 -95.80 151.22 114.86
C ASP A 343 -95.86 150.47 113.50
N ARG A 344 -96.70 150.94 112.57
CA ARG A 344 -96.79 150.40 111.21
C ARG A 344 -95.53 150.63 110.37
N LEU A 345 -94.80 151.73 110.59
CA LEU A 345 -93.57 152.02 109.86
C LEU A 345 -92.42 151.12 110.37
N GLU A 346 -92.36 150.94 111.68
CA GLU A 346 -91.35 150.11 112.36
C GLU A 346 -91.51 148.61 111.99
N SER A 347 -92.75 148.13 111.82
CA SER A 347 -93.04 146.77 111.35
C SER A 347 -92.52 146.48 109.93
N LEU A 348 -92.74 147.38 108.97
CA LEU A 348 -92.34 147.18 107.56
C LEU A 348 -90.82 147.18 107.37
N LEU A 349 -90.09 147.89 108.24
CA LEU A 349 -88.63 147.92 108.24
C LEU A 349 -88.03 146.57 108.66
N SER A 350 -88.69 145.84 109.57
CA SER A 350 -88.26 144.51 109.99
C SER A 350 -88.45 143.46 108.88
N GLU A 351 -89.59 143.47 108.19
CA GLU A 351 -89.89 142.56 107.08
C GLU A 351 -88.90 142.72 105.91
N ASN A 352 -88.52 143.97 105.59
CA ASN A 352 -87.56 144.26 104.54
C ASN A 352 -86.15 143.70 104.84
N HIS A 353 -85.78 143.61 106.12
CA HIS A 353 -84.50 143.01 106.53
C HIS A 353 -84.48 141.50 106.29
N GLN A 354 -85.56 140.79 106.66
CA GLN A 354 -85.65 139.31 106.55
C GLN A 354 -85.58 138.82 105.09
N LEU A 355 -86.22 139.55 104.17
CA LEU A 355 -86.17 139.22 102.74
C LEU A 355 -84.75 139.32 102.16
N LYS A 356 -83.90 140.19 102.73
CA LYS A 356 -82.53 140.40 102.26
C LYS A 356 -81.61 139.24 102.66
N ASP A 357 -81.78 138.70 103.85
CA ASP A 357 -81.02 137.55 104.36
C ASP A 357 -81.44 136.24 103.65
N LEU A 358 -82.72 136.13 103.26
CA LEU A 358 -83.19 134.99 102.45
C LEU A 358 -82.58 134.98 101.04
N LEU A 359 -82.36 136.16 100.44
CA LEU A 359 -81.77 136.31 99.11
C LEU A 359 -80.29 135.93 99.09
N THR A 360 -79.50 136.37 100.08
CA THR A 360 -78.07 136.02 100.18
C THR A 360 -77.86 134.53 100.46
N GLY A 361 -78.75 133.90 101.24
CA GLY A 361 -78.78 132.44 101.39
C GLY A 361 -79.00 131.70 100.06
N LYS A 362 -79.89 132.21 99.21
CA LYS A 362 -80.17 131.62 97.89
C LYS A 362 -79.03 131.82 96.88
N GLU A 363 -78.31 132.94 96.91
CA GLU A 363 -77.07 133.09 96.13
C GLU A 363 -75.99 132.06 96.49
N TRP A 364 -75.90 131.68 97.77
CA TRP A 364 -74.92 130.71 98.25
C TRP A 364 -75.25 129.28 97.78
N GLU A 365 -76.52 128.90 97.81
CA GLU A 365 -77.01 127.61 97.30
C GLU A 365 -76.73 127.44 95.80
N VAL A 366 -76.95 128.49 94.99
CA VAL A 366 -76.63 128.48 93.55
C VAL A 366 -75.12 128.31 93.31
N LYS A 367 -74.26 128.93 94.12
CA LYS A 367 -72.80 128.74 94.03
C LYS A 367 -72.38 127.30 94.33
N CYS A 368 -72.96 126.67 95.36
CA CYS A 368 -72.69 125.25 95.65
C CYS A 368 -73.10 124.32 94.50
N LEU A 369 -74.30 124.52 93.94
CA LEU A 369 -74.79 123.70 92.81
C LEU A 369 -73.94 123.89 91.55
N SER A 370 -73.49 125.11 91.26
CA SER A 370 -72.61 125.38 90.13
C SER A 370 -71.26 124.65 90.23
N LEU A 371 -70.71 124.48 91.44
CA LEU A 371 -69.45 123.76 91.65
C LEU A 371 -69.62 122.25 91.38
N GLN A 372 -70.71 121.65 91.86
CA GLN A 372 -71.01 120.23 91.63
C GLN A 372 -71.21 119.89 90.15
N VAL A 373 -71.80 120.81 89.37
CA VAL A 373 -71.96 120.62 87.92
C VAL A 373 -70.61 120.63 87.20
N SER A 374 -69.65 121.48 87.61
CA SER A 374 -68.29 121.45 87.05
C SER A 374 -67.56 120.15 87.40
N GLU A 375 -67.56 119.71 88.67
CA GLU A 375 -66.93 118.43 89.05
C GLU A 375 -67.55 117.23 88.30
N ALA A 376 -68.86 117.24 88.05
CA ALA A 376 -69.52 116.20 87.29
C ALA A 376 -69.12 116.21 85.80
N ALA A 377 -68.97 117.40 85.20
CA ALA A 377 -68.53 117.55 83.82
C ALA A 377 -67.08 117.07 83.62
N GLU A 378 -66.19 117.37 84.55
CA GLU A 378 -64.78 116.95 84.53
C GLU A 378 -64.66 115.42 84.60
N LYS A 379 -65.35 114.79 85.56
CA LYS A 379 -65.40 113.32 85.70
C LYS A 379 -65.99 112.60 84.48
N MET A 380 -66.96 113.20 83.78
CA MET A 380 -67.46 112.67 82.51
C MET A 380 -66.42 112.76 81.39
N SER A 381 -65.57 113.78 81.38
CA SER A 381 -64.50 113.93 80.40
C SER A 381 -63.39 112.89 80.60
N GLU A 382 -63.02 112.60 81.85
CA GLU A 382 -62.03 111.56 82.19
C GLU A 382 -62.51 110.17 81.76
N HIS A 383 -63.74 109.80 82.14
CA HIS A 383 -64.32 108.49 81.83
C HIS A 383 -64.47 108.25 80.32
N ASN A 384 -64.70 109.30 79.51
CA ASN A 384 -64.76 109.13 78.06
C ASN A 384 -63.38 108.76 77.45
N GLY A 385 -62.29 109.33 77.98
CA GLY A 385 -60.93 108.99 77.56
C GLY A 385 -60.54 107.53 77.88
N GLU A 386 -60.96 107.00 79.03
CA GLU A 386 -60.74 105.60 79.39
C GLU A 386 -61.48 104.62 78.47
N ILE A 387 -62.73 104.95 78.07
CA ILE A 387 -63.50 104.16 77.10
C ILE A 387 -62.80 104.15 75.73
N GLU A 388 -62.29 105.29 75.26
CA GLU A 388 -61.61 105.37 73.97
C GLU A 388 -60.28 104.59 73.97
N HIS A 389 -59.52 104.60 75.07
CA HIS A 389 -58.34 103.76 75.23
C HIS A 389 -58.68 102.26 75.17
N LEU A 390 -59.66 101.81 75.97
CA LEU A 390 -60.06 100.39 76.02
C LEU A 390 -60.62 99.89 74.68
N ASN A 391 -61.34 100.74 73.93
CA ASN A 391 -61.82 100.41 72.59
C ASN A 391 -60.66 100.24 71.59
N MET A 392 -59.64 101.10 71.63
CA MET A 392 -58.47 100.97 70.75
C MET A 392 -57.59 99.79 71.15
N GLU A 393 -57.40 99.53 72.45
CA GLU A 393 -56.69 98.34 72.93
C GLU A 393 -57.41 97.05 72.50
N SER A 394 -58.74 97.01 72.60
CA SER A 394 -59.58 95.90 72.11
C SER A 394 -59.46 95.70 70.60
N PHE A 395 -59.52 96.78 69.81
CA PHE A 395 -59.37 96.72 68.36
C PHE A 395 -57.99 96.20 67.94
N ILE A 396 -56.92 96.75 68.52
CA ILE A 396 -55.53 96.32 68.27
C ILE A 396 -55.33 94.86 68.70
N MET A 397 -55.87 94.46 69.84
CA MET A 397 -55.78 93.07 70.31
C MET A 397 -56.51 92.11 69.36
N GLN A 398 -57.70 92.47 68.88
CA GLN A 398 -58.47 91.65 67.94
C GLN A 398 -57.76 91.53 66.58
N GLU A 399 -57.17 92.61 66.07
CA GLU A 399 -56.39 92.60 64.82
C GLU A 399 -55.08 91.80 64.96
N LEU A 400 -54.34 91.96 66.06
CA LEU A 400 -53.15 91.15 66.38
C LEU A 400 -53.48 89.66 66.51
N VAL A 401 -54.59 89.29 67.14
CA VAL A 401 -55.04 87.89 67.24
C VAL A 401 -55.32 87.31 65.84
N VAL A 402 -55.97 88.07 64.95
CA VAL A 402 -56.19 87.66 63.56
C VAL A 402 -54.86 87.53 62.78
N ILE A 403 -53.88 88.39 63.02
CA ILE A 403 -52.55 88.30 62.40
C ILE A 403 -51.79 87.07 62.90
N ILE A 404 -51.78 86.80 64.22
CA ILE A 404 -51.12 85.64 64.82
C ILE A 404 -51.72 84.33 64.29
N PHE A 405 -53.06 84.22 64.25
CA PHE A 405 -53.70 83.03 63.67
C PHE A 405 -53.43 82.90 62.16
N ARG A 406 -53.41 84.00 61.40
CA ARG A 406 -53.08 83.99 59.97
C ARG A 406 -51.66 83.48 59.72
N GLU A 407 -50.68 83.92 60.49
CA GLU A 407 -49.29 83.51 60.28
C GLU A 407 -49.04 82.08 60.77
N ALA A 408 -49.67 81.66 61.87
CA ALA A 408 -49.67 80.27 62.31
C ALA A 408 -50.34 79.33 61.29
N LEU A 409 -51.41 79.76 60.63
CA LEU A 409 -52.06 79.00 59.54
C LEU A 409 -51.16 78.87 58.31
N LYS A 410 -50.47 79.93 57.88
CA LYS A 410 -49.47 79.86 56.78
C LYS A 410 -48.32 78.92 57.11
N ASP A 411 -47.78 78.98 58.33
CA ASP A 411 -46.70 78.10 58.78
C ASP A 411 -47.16 76.63 58.82
N ALA A 412 -48.39 76.36 59.29
CA ALA A 412 -49.00 75.04 59.24
C ALA A 412 -49.24 74.56 57.79
N GLU A 413 -49.70 75.43 56.89
CA GLU A 413 -49.89 75.15 55.47
C GLU A 413 -48.55 74.84 54.77
N GLN A 414 -47.50 75.64 55.01
CA GLN A 414 -46.18 75.40 54.46
C GLN A 414 -45.57 74.09 55.00
N LYS A 415 -45.77 73.77 56.29
CA LYS A 415 -45.36 72.49 56.88
C LYS A 415 -46.11 71.30 56.26
N LEU A 416 -47.41 71.44 56.02
CA LEU A 416 -48.23 70.44 55.33
C LEU A 416 -47.77 70.25 53.88
N ASN A 417 -47.49 71.32 53.15
CA ASN A 417 -46.99 71.28 51.77
C ASN A 417 -45.59 70.65 51.68
N ASN A 418 -44.69 70.99 52.61
CA ASN A 418 -43.37 70.35 52.73
C ASN A 418 -43.51 68.84 53.00
N LEU A 419 -44.36 68.44 53.95
CA LEU A 419 -44.60 67.04 54.30
C LEU A 419 -45.23 66.26 53.13
N ASN A 420 -46.21 66.86 52.43
CA ASN A 420 -46.82 66.28 51.24
C ASN A 420 -45.81 66.09 50.09
N THR A 421 -44.87 67.04 49.94
CA THR A 421 -43.78 66.95 48.96
C THR A 421 -42.84 65.79 49.30
N ILE A 422 -42.41 65.66 50.56
CA ILE A 422 -41.58 64.55 51.04
C ILE A 422 -42.30 63.20 50.84
N TYR A 423 -43.58 63.11 51.22
CA TYR A 423 -44.41 61.92 51.06
C TYR A 423 -44.56 61.51 49.59
N THR A 424 -44.77 62.48 48.69
CA THR A 424 -44.86 62.24 47.24
C THR A 424 -43.53 61.71 46.67
N ILE A 425 -42.40 62.27 47.10
CA ILE A 425 -41.06 61.80 46.71
C ILE A 425 -40.80 60.38 47.25
N GLU A 426 -41.19 60.09 48.50
CA GLU A 426 -41.04 58.77 49.11
C GLU A 426 -41.89 57.70 48.39
N ILE A 427 -43.14 58.02 48.03
CA ILE A 427 -43.97 57.16 47.17
C ILE A 427 -43.30 56.93 45.82
N GLY A 428 -42.82 58.00 45.16
CA GLY A 428 -42.13 57.89 43.87
C GLY A 428 -40.92 56.96 43.92
N PHE A 429 -40.07 57.12 44.94
CA PHE A 429 -38.91 56.25 45.16
C PHE A 429 -39.33 54.80 45.47
N ARG A 430 -40.37 54.60 46.29
CA ARG A 430 -40.93 53.28 46.62
C ARG A 430 -41.50 52.56 45.39
N VAL A 431 -42.17 53.29 44.50
CA VAL A 431 -42.70 52.75 43.23
C VAL A 431 -41.55 52.41 42.27
N LEU A 432 -40.55 53.29 42.10
CA LEU A 432 -39.36 53.00 41.27
C LEU A 432 -38.63 51.75 41.76
N LEU A 433 -38.39 51.62 43.07
CA LEU A 433 -37.76 50.45 43.66
C LEU A 433 -38.62 49.18 43.51
N GLN A 434 -39.96 49.29 43.57
CA GLN A 434 -40.85 48.17 43.27
C GLN A 434 -40.79 47.75 41.80
N MET A 435 -40.72 48.71 40.85
CA MET A 435 -40.56 48.41 39.42
C MET A 435 -39.22 47.74 39.12
N GLU A 436 -38.11 48.22 39.70
CA GLU A 436 -36.80 47.61 39.53
C GLU A 436 -36.75 46.16 40.07
N ASN A 437 -37.34 45.93 41.25
CA ASN A 437 -37.44 44.58 41.83
C ASN A 437 -38.39 43.66 41.05
N LEU A 438 -39.43 44.20 40.42
CA LEU A 438 -40.32 43.44 39.53
C LEU A 438 -39.59 43.05 38.24
N GLU A 439 -38.78 43.93 37.66
CA GLU A 439 -38.02 43.63 36.44
C GLU A 439 -36.92 42.59 36.69
N LYS A 440 -36.17 42.74 37.79
CA LYS A 440 -35.22 41.72 38.27
C LYS A 440 -35.90 40.36 38.52
N ARG A 441 -37.16 40.34 38.99
CA ARG A 441 -37.94 39.11 39.13
C ARG A 441 -38.23 38.45 37.78
N LYS A 442 -38.71 39.21 36.77
CA LYS A 442 -38.96 38.66 35.42
C LYS A 442 -37.70 38.05 34.80
N GLN A 443 -36.57 38.75 34.92
CA GLN A 443 -35.28 38.27 34.41
C GLN A 443 -34.87 36.94 35.05
N LEU A 444 -35.01 36.83 36.38
CA LEU A 444 -34.77 35.59 37.12
C LEU A 444 -35.75 34.47 36.73
N GLU A 445 -37.02 34.79 36.49
CA GLU A 445 -38.05 33.82 36.07
C GLU A 445 -37.78 33.24 34.68
N VAL A 446 -37.36 34.07 33.72
CA VAL A 446 -36.88 33.63 32.40
C VAL A 446 -35.61 32.80 32.52
N GLU A 447 -34.64 33.17 33.37
CA GLU A 447 -33.44 32.37 33.56
C GLU A 447 -33.72 31.01 34.22
N ILE A 448 -34.67 30.94 35.15
CA ILE A 448 -35.15 29.68 35.74
C ILE A 448 -35.76 28.77 34.66
N ALA A 449 -36.61 29.32 33.79
CA ALA A 449 -37.20 28.56 32.68
C ALA A 449 -36.13 28.03 31.70
N ASN A 450 -35.17 28.87 31.32
CA ASN A 450 -34.05 28.48 30.46
C ASN A 450 -33.17 27.40 31.12
N ARG A 451 -32.86 27.54 32.41
CA ARG A 451 -32.11 26.53 33.19
C ARG A 451 -32.86 25.20 33.31
N GLU A 452 -34.20 25.20 33.37
CA GLU A 452 -34.98 23.96 33.39
C GLU A 452 -35.03 23.30 32.01
N ASN A 453 -35.26 24.06 30.93
CA ASN A 453 -35.18 23.56 29.56
C ASN A 453 -33.83 22.87 29.28
N LEU A 454 -32.72 23.51 29.69
CA LEU A 454 -31.38 22.95 29.57
C LEU A 454 -31.19 21.63 30.38
N LYS A 455 -31.82 21.48 31.55
CA LYS A 455 -31.79 20.19 32.29
C LYS A 455 -32.52 19.09 31.53
N GLN A 456 -33.67 19.39 30.93
CA GLN A 456 -34.45 18.41 30.18
C GLN A 456 -33.69 17.96 28.92
N GLU A 457 -33.03 18.88 28.22
CA GLU A 457 -32.18 18.54 27.07
C GLU A 457 -30.96 17.71 27.49
N ILE A 458 -30.26 18.09 28.57
CA ILE A 458 -29.16 17.27 29.12
C ILE A 458 -29.65 15.88 29.51
N LEU A 459 -30.83 15.75 30.12
CA LEU A 459 -31.42 14.46 30.48
C LEU A 459 -31.82 13.61 29.25
N PHE A 460 -32.22 14.25 28.15
CA PHE A 460 -32.46 13.57 26.88
C PHE A 460 -31.14 13.09 26.25
N LEU A 461 -30.14 13.95 26.14
CA LEU A 461 -28.82 13.63 25.58
C LEU A 461 -28.09 12.54 26.38
N VAL A 462 -28.20 12.53 27.71
CA VAL A 462 -27.66 11.45 28.56
C VAL A 462 -28.31 10.10 28.23
N LYS A 463 -29.65 10.06 28.07
CA LYS A 463 -30.37 8.82 27.69
C LYS A 463 -30.07 8.38 26.25
N ALA A 464 -29.85 9.32 25.34
CA ALA A 464 -29.44 9.02 23.97
C ALA A 464 -28.02 8.43 23.93
N LYS A 465 -27.08 9.02 24.69
CA LYS A 465 -25.72 8.52 24.88
C LYS A 465 -25.70 7.12 25.49
N GLU A 466 -26.47 6.89 26.56
CA GLU A 466 -26.56 5.58 27.22
C GLU A 466 -27.00 4.47 26.25
N ARG A 467 -27.98 4.74 25.38
CA ARG A 467 -28.40 3.80 24.33
C ARG A 467 -27.30 3.55 23.31
N LEU A 468 -26.62 4.59 22.83
CA LEU A 468 -25.51 4.44 21.88
C LEU A 468 -24.34 3.63 22.49
N GLU A 469 -24.07 3.78 23.79
CA GLU A 469 -23.08 2.96 24.50
C GLU A 469 -23.53 1.49 24.62
N GLN A 470 -24.82 1.22 24.86
CA GLN A 470 -25.39 -0.14 24.88
C GLN A 470 -25.39 -0.79 23.48
N ASP A 471 -25.79 -0.07 22.44
CA ASP A 471 -25.81 -0.54 21.05
C ASP A 471 -24.38 -0.83 20.55
N ALA A 472 -23.41 0.03 20.87
CA ALA A 472 -22.00 -0.18 20.55
C ALA A 472 -21.42 -1.40 21.27
N ALA A 473 -21.75 -1.61 22.55
CA ALA A 473 -21.34 -2.79 23.30
C ALA A 473 -21.96 -4.08 22.71
N ALA A 474 -23.24 -4.06 22.35
CA ALA A 474 -23.93 -5.20 21.73
C ALA A 474 -23.42 -5.50 20.30
N ALA A 475 -22.97 -4.49 19.55
CA ALA A 475 -22.32 -4.68 18.27
C ALA A 475 -20.91 -5.29 18.43
N LEU A 476 -20.13 -4.81 19.40
CA LEU A 476 -18.81 -5.34 19.72
C LEU A 476 -18.86 -6.81 20.16
N GLU A 477 -19.84 -7.20 20.99
CA GLU A 477 -19.95 -8.58 21.47
C GLU A 477 -20.26 -9.56 20.32
N LYS A 478 -21.20 -9.20 19.42
CA LYS A 478 -21.50 -9.99 18.22
C LYS A 478 -20.29 -10.15 17.29
N GLU A 479 -19.41 -9.15 17.24
CA GLU A 479 -18.19 -9.24 16.43
C GLU A 479 -17.13 -10.13 17.10
N LYS A 480 -17.03 -10.14 18.44
CA LYS A 480 -16.23 -11.15 19.16
C LYS A 480 -16.74 -12.57 18.90
N GLU A 481 -18.06 -12.79 19.00
CA GLU A 481 -18.69 -14.10 18.74
C GLU A 481 -18.34 -14.61 17.33
N ARG A 482 -18.32 -13.72 16.33
CA ARG A 482 -17.87 -14.04 14.96
C ARG A 482 -16.39 -14.39 14.88
N TYR A 483 -15.51 -13.65 15.56
CA TYR A 483 -14.08 -13.97 15.60
C TYR A 483 -13.80 -15.30 16.32
N GLU A 484 -14.52 -15.60 17.40
CA GLU A 484 -14.43 -16.87 18.15
C GLU A 484 -14.82 -18.05 17.23
N LEU A 485 -15.95 -17.94 16.52
CA LEU A 485 -16.42 -18.96 15.56
C LEU A 485 -15.44 -19.14 14.39
N ALA A 486 -14.92 -18.05 13.81
CA ALA A 486 -13.95 -18.11 12.73
C ALA A 486 -12.60 -18.71 13.18
N ALA A 487 -12.17 -18.42 14.41
CA ALA A 487 -10.99 -19.05 15.00
C ALA A 487 -11.19 -20.56 15.23
N GLN A 488 -12.39 -20.98 15.66
CA GLN A 488 -12.74 -22.39 15.82
C GLN A 488 -12.81 -23.13 14.47
N GLU A 489 -13.34 -22.50 13.42
CA GLU A 489 -13.33 -23.06 12.06
C GLU A 489 -11.90 -23.23 11.52
N LEU A 490 -11.03 -22.23 11.72
CA LEU A 490 -9.61 -22.32 11.37
C LEU A 490 -8.86 -23.38 12.18
N GLU A 491 -9.24 -23.64 13.44
CA GLU A 491 -8.71 -24.75 14.23
C GLU A 491 -9.12 -26.10 13.65
N ASN A 492 -10.40 -26.27 13.31
CA ASN A 492 -10.93 -27.50 12.71
C ASN A 492 -10.26 -27.80 11.36
N LEU A 493 -10.21 -26.82 10.45
CA LEU A 493 -9.54 -26.95 9.14
C LEU A 493 -8.04 -27.24 9.27
N ARG A 494 -7.37 -26.67 10.29
CA ARG A 494 -5.97 -26.99 10.59
C ARG A 494 -5.82 -28.43 11.11
N GLY A 495 -6.76 -28.90 11.92
CA GLY A 495 -6.87 -30.28 12.38
C GLY A 495 -7.02 -31.27 11.22
N GLU A 496 -7.96 -31.01 10.30
CA GLU A 496 -8.20 -31.81 9.10
C GLU A 496 -6.97 -31.83 8.17
N SER A 497 -6.38 -30.67 7.89
CA SER A 497 -5.16 -30.55 7.08
C SER A 497 -3.99 -31.35 7.68
N ASN A 498 -3.78 -31.25 9.00
CA ASN A 498 -2.77 -32.03 9.71
C ASN A 498 -3.05 -33.55 9.69
N ALA A 499 -4.32 -33.96 9.75
CA ALA A 499 -4.71 -35.36 9.61
C ALA A 499 -4.49 -35.88 8.18
N ALA A 500 -4.89 -35.12 7.16
CA ALA A 500 -4.65 -35.45 5.75
C ALA A 500 -3.14 -35.54 5.42
N HIS A 501 -2.34 -34.62 5.96
CA HIS A 501 -0.88 -34.64 5.82
C HIS A 501 -0.27 -35.89 6.48
N ARG A 502 -0.67 -36.23 7.71
CA ARG A 502 -0.23 -37.46 8.40
C ARG A 502 -0.58 -38.71 7.59
N ASN A 503 -1.83 -38.82 7.11
CA ASN A 503 -2.30 -39.93 6.28
C ASN A 503 -1.59 -40.01 4.91
N LEU A 504 -1.01 -38.92 4.41
CA LEU A 504 -0.15 -38.90 3.22
C LEU A 504 1.27 -39.40 3.54
N VAL A 505 1.86 -38.91 4.63
CA VAL A 505 3.18 -39.32 5.11
C VAL A 505 3.21 -40.82 5.46
N GLU A 506 2.19 -41.33 6.13
CA GLU A 506 2.08 -42.76 6.48
C GLU A 506 2.01 -43.67 5.24
N ARG A 507 1.23 -43.27 4.22
CA ARG A 507 1.19 -43.98 2.92
C ARG A 507 2.54 -43.94 2.22
N HIS A 508 3.16 -42.77 2.10
CA HIS A 508 4.47 -42.62 1.46
C HIS A 508 5.55 -43.43 2.20
N THR A 509 5.52 -43.45 3.53
CA THR A 509 6.43 -44.27 4.35
C THR A 509 6.20 -45.76 4.09
N ALA A 510 4.94 -46.22 4.08
CA ALA A 510 4.61 -47.61 3.79
C ALA A 510 5.04 -48.05 2.38
N ASP A 511 4.89 -47.18 1.37
CA ASP A 511 5.31 -47.47 0.00
C ASP A 511 6.84 -47.42 -0.17
N ILE A 512 7.54 -46.52 0.54
CA ILE A 512 9.01 -46.53 0.64
C ILE A 512 9.49 -47.84 1.26
N CYS A 513 8.87 -48.32 2.34
CA CYS A 513 9.24 -49.61 2.96
C CYS A 513 8.99 -50.81 2.03
N LYS A 514 7.90 -50.82 1.25
CA LYS A 514 7.68 -51.86 0.20
C LYS A 514 8.77 -51.83 -0.85
N LEU A 515 9.13 -50.65 -1.36
CA LEU A 515 10.18 -50.50 -2.38
C LEU A 515 11.56 -50.89 -1.84
N GLN A 516 11.86 -50.58 -0.57
CA GLN A 516 13.08 -51.02 0.11
C GLN A 516 13.14 -52.55 0.25
N GLN A 517 12.02 -53.20 0.62
CA GLN A 517 11.95 -54.66 0.71
C GLN A 517 12.13 -55.31 -0.68
N MET A 518 11.40 -54.85 -1.69
CA MET A 518 11.54 -55.36 -3.07
C MET A 518 12.97 -55.19 -3.60
N PHE A 519 13.63 -54.08 -3.29
CA PHE A 519 15.04 -53.87 -3.64
C PHE A 519 15.97 -54.84 -2.90
N LEU A 520 15.68 -55.19 -1.65
CA LEU A 520 16.40 -56.22 -0.90
C LEU A 520 16.25 -57.59 -1.55
N ASP A 521 15.01 -57.98 -1.87
CA ASP A 521 14.66 -59.28 -2.46
C ASP A 521 15.32 -59.46 -3.85
N VAL A 522 15.23 -58.45 -4.71
CA VAL A 522 15.87 -58.44 -6.05
C VAL A 522 17.40 -58.50 -5.93
N ASN A 523 18.00 -57.84 -4.94
CA ASN A 523 19.45 -57.97 -4.71
C ASN A 523 19.85 -59.36 -4.21
N GLN A 524 19.01 -60.01 -3.38
CA GLN A 524 19.25 -61.37 -2.93
C GLN A 524 19.09 -62.39 -4.07
N GLU A 525 18.08 -62.25 -4.93
CA GLU A 525 17.91 -63.08 -6.14
C GLU A 525 19.12 -62.92 -7.09
N LYS A 526 19.52 -61.68 -7.35
CA LYS A 526 20.74 -61.37 -8.13
C LYS A 526 21.99 -62.04 -7.53
N GLN A 527 22.16 -61.99 -6.21
CA GLN A 527 23.31 -62.62 -5.54
C GLN A 527 23.26 -64.15 -5.66
N ASN A 528 22.09 -64.75 -5.51
CA ASN A 528 21.88 -66.20 -5.70
C ASN A 528 22.21 -66.62 -7.15
N ALA A 529 21.78 -65.82 -8.14
CA ALA A 529 22.04 -66.06 -9.55
C ALA A 529 23.54 -65.95 -9.89
N VAL A 530 24.26 -64.99 -9.30
CA VAL A 530 25.73 -64.88 -9.43
C VAL A 530 26.43 -66.11 -8.87
N SER A 531 26.11 -66.55 -7.64
CA SER A 531 26.73 -67.74 -7.06
C SER A 531 26.39 -69.04 -7.82
N LEU A 532 25.21 -69.14 -8.44
CA LEU A 532 24.85 -70.22 -9.35
C LEU A 532 25.67 -70.18 -10.66
N PHE A 533 25.90 -68.99 -11.22
CA PHE A 533 26.74 -68.82 -12.40
C PHE A 533 28.20 -69.18 -12.12
N GLU A 534 28.78 -68.70 -11.01
CA GLU A 534 30.12 -69.08 -10.55
C GLU A 534 30.27 -70.60 -10.33
N ALA A 535 29.22 -71.28 -9.86
CA ALA A 535 29.22 -72.73 -9.70
C ALA A 535 29.29 -73.44 -11.06
N LYS A 536 28.47 -73.04 -12.03
CA LYS A 536 28.52 -73.59 -13.41
C LYS A 536 29.83 -73.26 -14.12
N GLU A 537 30.37 -72.06 -13.92
CA GLU A 537 31.66 -71.67 -14.49
C GLU A 537 32.81 -72.55 -13.95
N ARG A 538 32.80 -72.84 -12.64
CA ARG A 538 33.74 -73.78 -12.01
C ARG A 538 33.58 -75.21 -12.53
N GLU A 539 32.35 -75.67 -12.77
CA GLU A 539 32.09 -76.99 -13.36
C GLU A 539 32.62 -77.07 -14.80
N LEU A 540 32.29 -76.10 -15.67
CA LEU A 540 32.77 -76.04 -17.05
C LEU A 540 34.31 -75.95 -17.12
N LYS A 541 34.94 -75.16 -16.24
CA LYS A 541 36.41 -75.14 -16.09
C LYS A 541 36.99 -76.50 -15.69
N GLN A 542 36.27 -77.32 -14.92
CA GLN A 542 36.71 -78.66 -14.54
C GLN A 542 36.48 -79.70 -15.66
N GLN A 543 35.35 -79.62 -16.38
CA GLN A 543 35.09 -80.43 -17.57
C GLN A 543 36.14 -80.15 -18.66
N LEU A 544 36.48 -78.89 -18.92
CA LEU A 544 37.50 -78.49 -19.90
C LEU A 544 38.89 -79.05 -19.55
N LYS A 545 39.30 -79.04 -18.27
CA LYS A 545 40.54 -79.69 -17.82
C LYS A 545 40.52 -81.20 -18.09
N SER A 546 39.40 -81.88 -17.82
CA SER A 546 39.23 -83.31 -18.09
C SER A 546 39.36 -83.62 -19.59
N ILE A 547 38.66 -82.86 -20.44
CA ILE A 547 38.76 -82.96 -21.91
C ILE A 547 40.22 -82.74 -22.37
N THR A 548 40.92 -81.78 -21.78
CA THR A 548 42.34 -81.49 -22.11
C THR A 548 43.26 -82.67 -21.76
N VAL A 549 43.02 -83.38 -20.66
CA VAL A 549 43.77 -84.59 -20.30
C VAL A 549 43.46 -85.73 -21.28
N TYR A 550 42.20 -85.95 -21.62
CA TYR A 550 41.80 -86.98 -22.59
C TYR A 550 42.36 -86.71 -24.01
N SER A 551 42.31 -85.45 -24.48
CA SER A 551 42.86 -85.10 -25.81
C SER A 551 44.38 -85.25 -25.87
N CYS A 552 45.11 -84.85 -24.81
CA CYS A 552 46.55 -85.10 -24.69
C CYS A 552 46.88 -86.61 -24.70
N GLY A 553 46.07 -87.42 -24.01
CA GLY A 553 46.21 -88.89 -24.00
C GLY A 553 45.99 -89.51 -25.38
N LEU A 554 44.95 -89.08 -26.08
CA LEU A 554 44.62 -89.53 -27.44
C LEU A 554 45.68 -89.10 -28.46
N LEU A 555 46.16 -87.85 -28.40
CA LEU A 555 47.25 -87.35 -29.24
C LEU A 555 48.54 -88.18 -29.07
N ARG A 556 48.88 -88.57 -27.84
CA ARG A 556 50.01 -89.47 -27.57
C ARG A 556 49.78 -90.85 -28.19
N ALA A 557 48.62 -91.47 -27.97
CA ALA A 557 48.31 -92.79 -28.52
C ALA A 557 48.31 -92.81 -30.07
N ILE A 558 47.84 -91.73 -30.71
CA ILE A 558 47.92 -91.54 -32.17
C ILE A 558 49.37 -91.41 -32.64
N THR A 559 50.19 -90.63 -31.94
CA THR A 559 51.62 -90.47 -32.25
C THR A 559 52.36 -91.81 -32.14
N ASP A 560 52.14 -92.54 -31.05
CA ASP A 560 52.72 -93.86 -30.83
C ASP A 560 52.29 -94.88 -31.91
N PHE A 561 51.03 -94.79 -32.38
CA PHE A 561 50.53 -95.61 -33.48
C PHE A 561 51.19 -95.24 -34.82
N GLN A 562 51.31 -93.94 -35.14
CA GLN A 562 52.01 -93.47 -36.34
C GLN A 562 53.48 -93.94 -36.36
N CYS A 563 54.18 -93.88 -35.23
CA CYS A 563 55.54 -94.41 -35.08
C CYS A 563 55.60 -95.93 -35.34
N ARG A 564 54.69 -96.73 -34.77
CA ARG A 564 54.63 -98.18 -35.03
C ARG A 564 54.36 -98.49 -36.51
N VAL A 565 53.42 -97.78 -37.14
CA VAL A 565 53.05 -97.99 -38.55
C VAL A 565 54.20 -97.60 -39.48
N THR A 566 54.86 -96.46 -39.26
CA THR A 566 56.01 -96.05 -40.08
C THR A 566 57.22 -96.99 -39.91
N GLN A 567 57.47 -97.49 -38.70
CA GLN A 567 58.51 -98.49 -38.44
C GLN A 567 58.23 -99.83 -39.14
N ASP A 568 56.99 -100.35 -39.07
CA ASP A 568 56.57 -101.57 -39.76
C ASP A 568 56.64 -101.44 -41.29
N ILE A 569 56.14 -100.33 -41.85
CA ILE A 569 56.24 -100.03 -43.29
C ILE A 569 57.71 -99.93 -43.72
N SER A 570 58.57 -99.28 -42.92
CA SER A 570 60.01 -99.17 -43.19
C SER A 570 60.70 -100.54 -43.17
N GLY A 571 60.38 -101.40 -42.19
CA GLY A 571 60.89 -102.76 -42.11
C GLY A 571 60.44 -103.64 -43.29
N LYS A 572 59.15 -103.57 -43.67
CA LYS A 572 58.59 -104.27 -44.84
C LYS A 572 59.21 -103.76 -46.15
N SER A 573 59.36 -102.45 -46.32
CA SER A 573 60.04 -101.83 -47.47
C SER A 573 61.50 -102.28 -47.59
N SER A 574 62.22 -102.34 -46.47
CA SER A 574 63.61 -102.82 -46.42
C SER A 574 63.72 -104.31 -46.79
N ARG A 575 62.81 -105.15 -46.30
CA ARG A 575 62.70 -106.56 -46.71
C ARG A 575 62.37 -106.71 -48.19
N LEU A 576 61.48 -105.88 -48.74
CA LEU A 576 61.11 -105.89 -50.16
C LEU A 576 62.27 -105.47 -51.06
N LYS A 577 63.06 -104.46 -50.65
CA LYS A 577 64.30 -104.07 -51.35
C LYS A 577 65.32 -105.22 -51.40
N SER A 578 65.47 -105.96 -50.30
CA SER A 578 66.33 -107.15 -50.22
C SER A 578 65.82 -108.30 -51.12
N LEU A 579 64.52 -108.59 -51.11
CA LEU A 579 63.91 -109.56 -52.02
C LEU A 579 64.06 -109.17 -53.50
N SER A 580 63.98 -107.87 -53.81
CA SER A 580 64.20 -107.34 -55.16
C SER A 580 65.64 -107.53 -55.65
N SER A 581 66.65 -107.29 -54.79
CA SER A 581 68.05 -107.55 -55.15
C SER A 581 68.38 -109.05 -55.26
N GLN A 582 67.77 -109.90 -54.42
CA GLN A 582 67.82 -111.36 -54.56
C GLN A 582 67.21 -111.82 -55.89
N LEU A 583 66.02 -111.31 -56.25
CA LEU A 583 65.36 -111.60 -57.53
C LEU A 583 66.20 -111.14 -58.73
N HIS A 584 66.88 -109.99 -58.63
CA HIS A 584 67.81 -109.54 -59.66
C HIS A 584 69.02 -110.49 -59.82
N SER A 585 69.60 -110.97 -58.71
CA SER A 585 70.66 -111.98 -58.74
C SER A 585 70.18 -113.31 -59.34
N LEU A 586 68.96 -113.74 -59.00
CA LEU A 586 68.35 -114.95 -59.57
C LEU A 586 68.11 -114.80 -61.08
N LYS A 587 67.62 -113.63 -61.53
CA LYS A 587 67.47 -113.29 -62.95
C LYS A 587 68.80 -113.34 -63.71
N GLN A 588 69.89 -112.85 -63.11
CA GLN A 588 71.23 -112.99 -63.68
C GLN A 588 71.68 -114.45 -63.79
N LYS A 589 71.47 -115.27 -62.74
CA LYS A 589 71.77 -116.72 -62.77
C LYS A 589 70.95 -117.45 -63.84
N ALA A 590 69.66 -117.16 -63.97
CA ALA A 590 68.80 -117.71 -65.00
C ALA A 590 69.29 -117.35 -66.42
N ASN A 591 69.67 -116.09 -66.66
CA ASN A 591 70.25 -115.66 -67.93
C ASN A 591 71.55 -116.40 -68.28
N VAL A 592 72.39 -116.73 -67.30
CA VAL A 592 73.60 -117.55 -67.51
C VAL A 592 73.25 -118.99 -67.87
N LEU A 593 72.24 -119.59 -67.22
CA LEU A 593 71.76 -120.94 -67.56
C LEU A 593 71.16 -121.00 -68.97
N VAL A 594 70.37 -120.00 -69.38
CA VAL A 594 69.84 -119.88 -70.75
C VAL A 594 70.97 -119.80 -71.78
N LYS A 595 71.98 -118.95 -71.55
CA LYS A 595 73.18 -118.88 -72.42
C LYS A 595 73.91 -120.23 -72.51
N ARG A 596 74.07 -120.94 -71.38
CA ARG A 596 74.70 -122.28 -71.35
C ARG A 596 73.88 -123.31 -72.11
N ASN A 597 72.55 -123.29 -72.00
CA ASN A 597 71.66 -124.18 -72.74
C ASN A 597 71.79 -123.97 -74.26
N ILE A 598 71.77 -122.72 -74.73
CA ILE A 598 71.96 -122.38 -76.15
C ILE A 598 73.31 -122.88 -76.67
N LEU A 599 74.40 -122.68 -75.92
CA LEU A 599 75.74 -123.18 -76.28
C LEU A 599 75.81 -124.71 -76.32
N CYS A 600 75.13 -125.41 -75.40
CA CYS A 600 75.02 -126.87 -75.45
C CYS A 600 74.20 -127.36 -76.66
N LYS A 601 73.11 -126.67 -77.03
CA LYS A 601 72.30 -126.97 -78.22
C LYS A 601 73.14 -126.84 -79.49
N GLN A 602 73.82 -125.71 -79.67
CA GLN A 602 74.73 -125.47 -80.80
C GLN A 602 75.91 -126.46 -80.83
N GLY A 603 76.42 -126.87 -79.67
CA GLY A 603 77.46 -127.89 -79.55
C GLY A 603 77.00 -129.31 -79.89
N PHE A 604 75.71 -129.61 -79.74
CA PHE A 604 75.11 -130.87 -80.17
C PHE A 604 74.79 -130.84 -81.68
N GLU A 605 74.16 -129.76 -82.16
CA GLU A 605 73.84 -129.55 -83.58
C GLU A 605 75.08 -129.69 -84.46
N ARG A 606 76.22 -129.08 -84.06
CA ARG A 606 77.48 -129.23 -84.79
C ARG A 606 77.96 -130.68 -84.88
N LYS A 607 77.83 -131.46 -83.80
CA LYS A 607 78.23 -132.87 -83.80
C LYS A 607 77.37 -133.73 -84.71
N CYS A 608 76.08 -133.41 -84.85
CA CYS A 608 75.22 -134.06 -85.84
C CYS A 608 75.72 -133.78 -87.26
N SER A 609 76.03 -132.52 -87.60
CA SER A 609 76.58 -132.16 -88.92
C SER A 609 78.00 -132.69 -89.18
N GLU A 610 78.78 -132.95 -88.13
CA GLU A 610 80.08 -133.64 -88.22
C GLU A 610 79.89 -135.14 -88.48
N LEU A 611 78.89 -135.80 -87.88
CA LEU A 611 78.54 -137.20 -88.15
C LEU A 611 77.97 -137.38 -89.56
N GLU A 612 77.01 -136.55 -89.96
CA GLU A 612 76.32 -136.57 -91.26
C GLU A 612 77.32 -136.46 -92.44
N LYS A 613 78.41 -135.71 -92.25
CA LYS A 613 79.53 -135.67 -93.21
C LYS A 613 80.36 -136.94 -93.23
N ALA A 614 80.65 -137.54 -92.08
CA ALA A 614 81.41 -138.77 -91.99
C ALA A 614 80.63 -139.98 -92.53
N GLU A 615 79.31 -139.99 -92.36
CA GLU A 615 78.39 -140.96 -92.96
C GLU A 615 78.44 -140.90 -94.49
N ALA A 616 78.28 -139.70 -95.08
CA ALA A 616 78.41 -139.51 -96.53
C ALA A 616 79.82 -139.80 -97.10
N GLU A 617 80.88 -139.64 -96.30
CA GLU A 617 82.25 -140.03 -96.69
C GLU A 617 82.42 -141.57 -96.70
N VAL A 618 81.79 -142.28 -95.76
CA VAL A 618 81.77 -143.75 -95.72
C VAL A 618 80.95 -144.32 -96.88
N ASP A 619 79.80 -143.71 -97.23
CA ASP A 619 78.99 -144.13 -98.38
C ASP A 619 79.76 -144.01 -99.70
N LEU A 620 80.45 -142.87 -99.93
CA LEU A 620 81.31 -142.67 -101.10
C LEU A 620 82.45 -143.70 -101.20
N LEU A 621 83.08 -144.03 -100.08
CA LEU A 621 84.10 -145.08 -100.02
C LEU A 621 83.51 -146.48 -100.28
N GLY A 622 82.24 -146.70 -99.92
CA GLY A 622 81.47 -147.88 -100.32
C GLY A 622 81.31 -147.99 -101.83
N GLU A 623 80.86 -146.92 -102.49
CA GLU A 623 80.71 -146.88 -103.96
C GLU A 623 82.05 -147.10 -104.69
N GLU A 624 83.17 -146.56 -104.19
CA GLU A 624 84.50 -146.84 -104.73
C GLU A 624 84.92 -148.31 -104.55
N VAL A 625 84.68 -148.89 -103.37
CA VAL A 625 85.03 -150.30 -103.07
C VAL A 625 84.21 -151.26 -103.93
N ASP A 626 82.91 -151.05 -104.09
CA ASP A 626 82.07 -151.89 -104.96
C ASP A 626 82.43 -151.73 -106.44
N SER A 627 82.75 -150.50 -106.88
CA SER A 627 83.25 -150.24 -108.24
C SER A 627 84.57 -150.97 -108.51
N LEU A 628 85.50 -150.94 -107.55
CA LEU A 628 86.79 -151.62 -107.63
C LEU A 628 86.62 -153.15 -107.57
N SER A 629 85.73 -153.66 -106.73
CA SER A 629 85.37 -155.08 -106.63
C SER A 629 84.83 -155.60 -107.97
N SER A 630 83.87 -154.87 -108.55
CA SER A 630 83.31 -155.19 -109.88
C SER A 630 84.36 -155.13 -111.00
N LEU A 631 85.36 -154.25 -110.91
CA LEU A 631 86.48 -154.22 -111.86
C LEU A 631 87.41 -155.44 -111.69
N VAL A 632 87.74 -155.82 -110.45
CA VAL A 632 88.55 -157.02 -110.18
C VAL A 632 87.82 -158.29 -110.62
N GLU A 633 86.50 -158.37 -110.48
CA GLU A 633 85.69 -159.49 -110.98
C GLU A 633 85.72 -159.59 -112.50
N LYS A 634 85.63 -158.46 -113.21
CA LYS A 634 85.76 -158.41 -114.69
C LYS A 634 87.17 -158.81 -115.16
N ILE A 635 88.22 -158.38 -114.44
CA ILE A 635 89.61 -158.79 -114.71
C ILE A 635 89.79 -160.30 -114.44
N TYR A 636 89.20 -160.82 -113.36
CA TYR A 636 89.22 -162.24 -113.02
C TYR A 636 88.54 -163.08 -114.11
N MET A 637 87.33 -162.71 -114.52
CA MET A 637 86.59 -163.34 -115.63
C MET A 637 87.39 -163.39 -116.93
N ALA A 638 88.08 -162.29 -117.29
CA ALA A 638 88.91 -162.24 -118.48
C ALA A 638 90.12 -163.18 -118.39
N LEU A 639 90.82 -163.22 -117.24
CA LEU A 639 91.97 -164.10 -117.03
C LEU A 639 91.58 -165.59 -116.98
N ASP A 640 90.42 -165.93 -116.39
CA ASP A 640 89.90 -167.31 -116.36
C ASP A 640 89.55 -167.79 -117.78
N HIS A 641 89.05 -166.92 -118.67
CA HIS A 641 88.79 -167.25 -120.07
C HIS A 641 90.08 -167.59 -120.86
N TYR A 642 91.21 -166.93 -120.56
CA TYR A 642 92.50 -167.24 -121.18
C TYR A 642 93.29 -168.37 -120.45
N SER A 643 92.72 -168.95 -119.40
CA SER A 643 93.33 -170.04 -118.61
C SER A 643 93.93 -171.19 -119.44
N PRO A 644 93.30 -171.71 -120.52
CA PRO A 644 93.88 -172.78 -121.35
C PRO A 644 95.22 -172.41 -122.01
N ILE A 645 95.48 -171.12 -122.23
CA ILE A 645 96.73 -170.61 -122.84
C ILE A 645 97.76 -170.27 -121.73
N LEU A 646 97.27 -169.80 -120.57
CA LEU A 646 98.11 -169.37 -119.45
C LEU A 646 98.61 -170.52 -118.56
N GLN A 647 98.13 -171.76 -118.75
CA GLN A 647 98.56 -172.95 -118.00
C GLN A 647 100.07 -173.23 -118.01
N HIS A 648 100.82 -172.67 -118.97
CA HIS A 648 102.28 -172.81 -119.01
C HIS A 648 103.05 -171.91 -118.02
N TYR A 649 102.38 -170.98 -117.31
CA TYR A 649 102.99 -170.12 -116.30
C TYR A 649 102.39 -170.37 -114.91
N ALA A 650 103.05 -171.23 -114.13
CA ALA A 650 102.54 -171.76 -112.85
C ALA A 650 102.02 -170.69 -111.87
N GLY A 651 102.74 -169.57 -111.70
CA GLY A 651 102.36 -168.51 -110.75
C GLY A 651 101.02 -167.82 -111.06
N ILE A 652 100.54 -167.85 -112.31
CA ILE A 652 99.23 -167.25 -112.66
C ILE A 652 98.07 -168.07 -112.07
N SER A 653 98.22 -169.40 -111.97
CA SER A 653 97.22 -170.31 -111.40
C SER A 653 97.01 -170.08 -109.89
N GLU A 654 98.07 -169.74 -109.17
CA GLU A 654 98.01 -169.43 -107.74
C GLU A 654 97.34 -168.06 -107.49
N ILE A 655 97.69 -167.06 -108.31
CA ILE A 655 97.07 -165.72 -108.26
C ILE A 655 95.56 -165.79 -108.56
N LEU A 656 95.16 -166.56 -109.58
CA LEU A 656 93.73 -166.77 -109.91
C LEU A 656 92.93 -167.37 -108.75
N LYS A 657 93.50 -168.35 -108.02
CA LYS A 657 92.86 -168.90 -106.81
C LYS A 657 92.76 -167.86 -105.70
N LEU A 658 93.79 -167.04 -105.50
CA LEU A 658 93.82 -165.99 -104.48
C LEU A 658 92.77 -164.90 -104.75
N ILE A 659 92.61 -164.50 -106.02
CA ILE A 659 91.61 -163.51 -106.46
C ILE A 659 90.20 -164.07 -106.30
N ARG A 660 89.94 -165.33 -106.74
CA ARG A 660 88.64 -165.99 -106.56
C ARG A 660 88.24 -166.06 -105.08
N GLY A 661 89.18 -166.35 -104.16
CA GLY A 661 88.91 -166.36 -102.72
C GLY A 661 88.51 -164.99 -102.17
N LYS A 662 89.21 -163.92 -102.56
CA LYS A 662 88.87 -162.55 -102.13
C LYS A 662 87.54 -162.05 -102.70
N LEU A 663 87.28 -162.26 -104.00
CA LEU A 663 86.02 -161.85 -104.63
C LEU A 663 84.79 -162.52 -104.01
N ARG A 664 84.95 -163.73 -103.45
CA ARG A 664 83.86 -164.48 -102.82
C ARG A 664 83.60 -164.09 -101.35
N GLY A 665 84.30 -163.08 -100.83
CA GLY A 665 84.22 -162.67 -99.43
C GLY A 665 84.86 -163.64 -98.44
N GLU A 666 85.62 -164.64 -98.90
CA GLU A 666 86.16 -165.72 -98.07
C GLU A 666 87.46 -165.31 -97.36
N THR A 667 87.42 -164.22 -96.58
CA THR A 667 88.47 -163.81 -95.65
C THR A 667 88.04 -164.01 -94.20
N LYS A 668 88.83 -164.77 -93.43
CA LYS A 668 88.72 -164.78 -91.97
C LYS A 668 89.10 -163.41 -91.40
N ALA A 669 88.13 -162.72 -90.81
CA ALA A 669 88.39 -161.60 -89.91
C ALA A 669 88.67 -162.11 -88.48
N VAL A 670 89.22 -161.22 -87.65
CA VAL A 670 89.60 -161.43 -86.23
C VAL A 670 88.68 -160.60 -85.35
#